data_AF-A0A433EGM6-F1
#
_entry.id   AF-A0A433EGM6-F1
#
_cell.length_a   1.000
_cell.length_b   1.000
_cell.length_c   1.000
_cell.angle_alpha   90.00
_cell.angle_beta   90.00
_cell.angle_gamma   90.00
#
_symmetry.space_group_name_H-M   'P 1'
#
loop_
_entity.id
_entity.type
_entity.pdbx_description
1 polymer ?
#
loop_
_entity_poly.entity_id
_entity_poly.type
_entity_poly.pdbx_seq_one_letter_code
_entity_poly.pdbx_strand_id
1 'polypeptide(L)'
;MRHLNFPKTQPTYNPQEWTGVDPRYSHRLEVPTTAPIEARANQAQARRWHYLDNLPVLQQQGLEPIGTVLCVHGNPTWSYLWRTVLDAGVNTENPWRVVAVDQIDMGYSERTHLDLEGERRSLEDRIADLGDFTRETGLDETKQPLVILAHDWGGLVSLGWALEHKSILSGVMLTNTAVYHDGIERIPAPLRLALSVHELGTKDSTAFLDVTLGLAQNRGRLPDPGTPGAAEAALAGPTVHQPRALYPYKLDEGIRRTYRAPYAHPAWREGIRNFVGDIPTGADIPSYKHMVRIAEGIRELKVPAFFQWGTKDPVFQRRYLFDLMRRMPQAKVHRYEKASHLLAEDYDIAAPIFSWLGQNFGVLAEGALQEPVNAEAAHRKARQELDHLHRGDTPHNTGFRPILAALTERAHDTSLAVVDMDTKGDGTQVAVQLTWEQLADRVDAAAAQLHELGVRPGDRVNLMVPPGSRLTTLIYACLKLGAVIVVADTGLGLKGLTRALKGANPQFIVGIPAALAAARSLLWPGQRISVEPLNAFQERLLGVSGSVFAVAQKNQTGTVEFPAPAPDADAAVLYTSGSTGPAKGVVYTQRQLAGMRDAIAHTYGFEEGSALVAGFAPFALLGPALGATSVTPKMDVTKPKTLTATALASAAEAIDASTVFASPAALVNVVATAKELTEPQRSALAKVTTVLSAGAPIPVPLLQALSQLVPNASLHTPYGMTEGLPVTDVSFEMIQQAISEGAPNSQGDVLDPFAKDGVCVGYPVYGAAVAIAALQDDGIPAAETTRKPGVTGEILVSAPHVKDRYDTLWVTEEESISTPGWHHTGDVGHLDASGRLWVEGRLAHVLLTAQGVLTPVAAEQSAETLAEVRRAALVAVGPDGAAAAVLVIEATDRALKQGQAPLALSRAVRERVKEDTGIELAAVLVVREHPTDIRHNSKIDRTALSAWAQKVLAGA
;
A
#
# COMPACT_ATOMS: atom_id res chain seq x y z
N MET A 1 -47.06 38.29 6.67
CA MET A 1 -46.86 37.99 8.11
C MET A 1 -46.54 36.50 8.32
N ARG A 2 -45.26 36.13 8.29
CA ARG A 2 -44.72 34.91 8.94
C ARG A 2 -43.27 35.20 9.41
N HIS A 3 -43.10 36.26 10.18
CA HIS A 3 -41.97 36.37 11.10
C HIS A 3 -42.35 35.58 12.35
N LEU A 4 -42.19 34.26 12.30
CA LEU A 4 -42.10 33.49 13.53
C LEU A 4 -40.75 33.86 14.16
N ASN A 5 -40.80 34.37 15.40
CA ASN A 5 -39.64 34.61 16.24
C ASN A 5 -38.83 33.32 16.38
N PHE A 6 -37.88 33.09 15.48
CA PHE A 6 -36.83 32.12 15.70
C PHE A 6 -35.89 32.71 16.74
N PRO A 7 -35.50 31.95 17.77
CA PRO A 7 -34.49 32.44 18.68
C PRO A 7 -33.18 32.58 17.89
N LYS A 8 -32.71 33.82 17.70
CA LYS A 8 -31.34 34.16 17.25
C LYS A 8 -30.26 33.72 18.27
N THR A 9 -30.58 32.73 19.10
CA THR A 9 -29.72 32.26 20.19
C THR A 9 -28.64 31.36 19.62
N GLN A 10 -27.41 31.53 20.07
CA GLN A 10 -26.29 30.68 19.70
C GLN A 10 -26.44 29.25 20.28
N PRO A 11 -25.73 28.25 19.73
CA PRO A 11 -25.69 26.92 20.29
C PRO A 11 -25.22 26.89 21.77
N THR A 12 -25.76 25.96 22.56
CA THR A 12 -25.38 25.79 23.97
C THR A 12 -23.92 25.39 24.10
N TYR A 13 -23.13 26.27 24.74
CA TYR A 13 -21.69 26.13 24.87
C TYR A 13 -21.32 25.55 26.23
N ASN A 14 -20.93 24.29 26.25
CA ASN A 14 -20.43 23.60 27.44
C ASN A 14 -19.28 22.64 27.06
N PRO A 15 -18.03 23.13 27.00
CA PRO A 15 -16.88 22.31 26.63
C PRO A 15 -16.66 21.08 27.51
N GLN A 16 -17.13 21.09 28.77
CA GLN A 16 -17.01 19.95 29.68
C GLN A 16 -17.82 18.72 29.24
N GLU A 17 -18.80 18.88 28.35
CA GLU A 17 -19.60 17.77 27.82
C GLU A 17 -19.04 17.20 26.50
N TRP A 18 -17.92 17.72 26.00
CA TRP A 18 -17.35 17.27 24.73
C TRP A 18 -16.47 16.05 24.93
N THR A 19 -16.81 14.96 24.25
CA THR A 19 -16.15 13.67 24.43
C THR A 19 -14.71 13.73 23.91
N GLY A 20 -13.71 13.52 24.77
CA GLY A 20 -12.30 13.45 24.33
C GLY A 20 -11.73 14.79 23.85
N VAL A 21 -12.19 15.90 24.40
CA VAL A 21 -11.57 17.23 24.24
C VAL A 21 -11.20 17.74 25.63
N ASP A 22 -9.96 18.19 25.81
CA ASP A 22 -9.61 18.94 27.01
C ASP A 22 -10.37 20.29 26.99
N PRO A 23 -11.21 20.58 28.00
CA PRO A 23 -12.00 21.81 28.02
C PRO A 23 -11.12 23.07 28.07
N ARG A 24 -9.85 22.96 28.48
CA ARG A 24 -8.87 24.06 28.47
C ARG A 24 -8.49 24.50 27.06
N TYR A 25 -8.71 23.65 26.05
CA TYR A 25 -8.45 24.02 24.66
C TYR A 25 -9.49 24.99 24.11
N SER A 26 -10.68 25.09 24.70
CA SER A 26 -11.81 25.79 24.08
C SER A 26 -11.82 27.29 24.37
N HIS A 27 -11.76 28.10 23.31
CA HIS A 27 -11.68 29.55 23.38
C HIS A 27 -12.70 30.26 22.49
N ARG A 28 -13.02 31.51 22.85
CA ARG A 28 -13.82 32.43 22.05
C ARG A 28 -13.12 33.77 21.92
N LEU A 29 -13.21 34.37 20.73
CA LEU A 29 -12.55 35.62 20.39
C LEU A 29 -13.47 36.48 19.53
N GLU A 30 -13.54 37.79 19.79
CA GLU A 30 -14.18 38.75 18.90
C GLU A 30 -13.13 39.23 17.89
N VAL A 31 -13.39 39.03 16.60
CA VAL A 31 -12.42 39.29 15.52
C VAL A 31 -12.99 40.36 14.59
N PRO A 32 -12.30 41.50 14.37
CA PRO A 32 -12.70 42.49 13.36
C PRO A 32 -12.83 41.83 11.98
N THR A 33 -13.89 42.14 11.24
CA THR A 33 -14.15 41.47 9.95
C THR A 33 -13.93 42.41 8.76
N THR A 34 -13.20 41.90 7.77
CA THR A 34 -12.94 42.53 6.48
C THR A 34 -13.66 41.80 5.34
N ALA A 35 -14.45 40.76 5.66
CA ALA A 35 -15.19 39.98 4.68
C ALA A 35 -16.10 40.90 3.85
N PRO A 36 -16.02 40.86 2.50
CA PRO A 36 -16.81 41.73 1.63
C PRO A 36 -18.33 41.71 1.92
N ILE A 37 -18.87 40.56 2.32
CA ILE A 37 -20.28 40.42 2.67
C ILE A 37 -20.69 41.24 3.90
N GLU A 38 -19.79 41.50 4.84
CA GLU A 38 -20.08 42.27 6.06
C GLU A 38 -20.22 43.76 5.77
N ALA A 39 -19.39 44.27 4.85
CA ALA A 39 -19.53 45.63 4.35
C ALA A 39 -20.87 45.83 3.62
N ARG A 40 -21.37 44.80 2.92
CA ARG A 40 -22.68 44.84 2.24
C ARG A 40 -23.85 44.70 3.20
N ALA A 41 -23.77 43.75 4.14
CA ALA A 41 -24.82 43.51 5.13
C ALA A 41 -24.94 44.65 6.15
N ASN A 42 -23.82 45.33 6.45
CA ASN A 42 -23.72 46.39 7.45
C ASN A 42 -24.30 45.99 8.81
N GLN A 43 -24.06 44.73 9.22
CA GLN A 43 -24.61 44.14 10.45
C GLN A 43 -23.61 44.07 11.60
N ALA A 44 -22.31 43.92 11.31
CA ALA A 44 -21.28 43.81 12.33
C ALA A 44 -19.93 44.35 11.85
N GLN A 45 -19.15 44.89 12.79
CA GLN A 45 -17.75 45.32 12.58
C GLN A 45 -16.75 44.27 13.08
N ALA A 46 -17.20 43.35 13.92
CA ALA A 46 -16.45 42.21 14.41
C ALA A 46 -17.41 41.01 14.54
N ARG A 47 -16.87 39.79 14.49
CA ARG A 47 -17.62 38.55 14.64
C ARG A 47 -16.99 37.66 15.70
N ARG A 48 -17.82 36.91 16.42
CA ARG A 48 -17.35 35.96 17.43
C ARG A 48 -16.92 34.64 16.81
N TRP A 49 -15.67 34.29 17.03
CA TRP A 49 -15.11 32.98 16.71
C TRP A 49 -15.11 32.06 17.93
N HIS A 50 -15.29 30.77 17.67
CA HIS A 50 -14.85 29.69 18.54
C HIS A 50 -13.67 28.97 17.88
N TYR A 51 -12.72 28.52 18.68
CA TYR A 51 -11.61 27.70 18.24
C TYR A 51 -11.09 26.84 19.40
N LEU A 52 -10.37 25.78 19.06
CA LEU A 52 -9.59 24.97 19.99
C LEU A 52 -8.11 25.34 19.87
N ASP A 53 -7.40 25.50 20.99
CA ASP A 53 -5.97 25.84 21.05
C ASP A 53 -5.29 25.14 22.23
N ASN A 54 -4.26 24.34 21.97
CA ASN A 54 -3.53 23.62 23.02
C ASN A 54 -2.43 24.46 23.70
N LEU A 55 -2.19 25.71 23.28
CA LEU A 55 -1.14 26.57 23.84
C LEU A 55 -1.20 26.71 25.38
N PRO A 56 -2.36 26.92 26.03
CA PRO A 56 -2.41 27.01 27.49
C PRO A 56 -1.91 25.76 28.21
N VAL A 57 -2.15 24.58 27.62
CA VAL A 57 -1.71 23.29 28.17
C VAL A 57 -0.21 23.10 27.97
N LEU A 58 0.34 23.47 26.81
CA LEU A 58 1.78 23.49 26.55
C LEU A 58 2.52 24.40 27.54
N GLN A 59 2.03 25.63 27.73
CA GLN A 59 2.61 26.59 28.67
C GLN A 59 2.57 26.10 30.11
N GLN A 60 1.46 25.47 30.52
CA GLN A 60 1.34 24.87 31.86
C GLN A 60 2.37 23.76 32.10
N GLN A 61 2.79 23.05 31.05
CA GLN A 61 3.81 22.01 31.10
C GLN A 61 5.23 22.53 30.86
N GLY A 62 5.41 23.85 30.67
CA GLY A 62 6.71 24.45 30.37
C GLY A 62 7.24 24.08 28.98
N LEU A 63 6.37 23.71 28.05
CA LEU A 63 6.72 23.33 26.69
C LEU A 63 6.59 24.54 25.76
N GLU A 64 7.70 24.97 25.17
CA GLU A 64 7.70 25.95 24.09
C GLU A 64 7.44 25.26 22.74
N PRO A 65 6.41 25.67 21.97
CA PRO A 65 6.13 25.05 20.68
C PRO A 65 7.27 25.24 19.68
N ILE A 66 7.58 24.22 18.88
CA ILE A 66 8.48 24.33 17.72
C ILE A 66 7.82 25.17 16.62
N GLY A 67 6.52 24.93 16.39
CA GLY A 67 5.72 25.61 15.38
C GLY A 67 4.23 25.55 15.69
N THR A 68 3.41 26.07 14.76
CA THR A 68 1.95 26.06 14.86
C THR A 68 1.31 25.31 13.69
N VAL A 69 0.31 24.48 13.99
CA VAL A 69 -0.60 23.86 13.01
C VAL A 69 -1.95 24.58 13.04
N LEU A 70 -2.34 25.20 11.92
CA LEU A 70 -3.65 25.82 11.73
C LEU A 70 -4.62 24.82 11.08
N CYS A 71 -5.57 24.31 11.85
CA CYS A 71 -6.51 23.29 11.41
C CYS A 71 -7.83 23.90 10.93
N VAL A 72 -8.24 23.59 9.69
CA VAL A 72 -9.46 24.09 9.06
C VAL A 72 -10.35 22.93 8.62
N HIS A 73 -11.52 22.82 9.25
CA HIS A 73 -12.50 21.77 8.96
C HIS A 73 -13.41 22.13 7.76
N GLY A 74 -14.16 21.15 7.25
CA GLY A 74 -15.22 21.34 6.25
C GLY A 74 -16.64 21.16 6.82
N ASN A 75 -17.63 20.99 5.95
CA ASN A 75 -19.05 20.99 6.30
C ASN A 75 -19.64 19.56 6.25
N PRO A 76 -20.36 19.07 7.29
CA PRO A 76 -20.89 19.77 8.46
C PRO A 76 -20.07 19.52 9.73
N THR A 77 -18.77 19.27 9.60
CA THR A 77 -17.87 19.10 10.75
C THR A 77 -17.59 20.43 11.46
N TRP A 78 -16.82 20.39 12.54
CA TRP A 78 -16.32 21.56 13.27
C TRP A 78 -14.95 21.22 13.90
N SER A 79 -14.29 22.17 14.57
CA SER A 79 -12.93 22.04 15.13
C SER A 79 -12.67 20.77 15.94
N TYR A 80 -13.71 20.19 16.55
CA TYR A 80 -13.72 18.87 17.20
C TYR A 80 -13.10 17.72 16.38
N LEU A 81 -13.13 17.80 15.04
CA LEU A 81 -12.49 16.84 14.15
C LEU A 81 -11.00 16.64 14.45
N TRP A 82 -10.35 17.68 14.97
CA TRP A 82 -8.89 17.73 15.18
C TRP A 82 -8.45 17.43 16.61
N ARG A 83 -9.36 16.99 17.50
CA ARG A 83 -9.07 16.78 18.93
C ARG A 83 -7.85 15.89 19.19
N THR A 84 -7.70 14.80 18.45
CA THR A 84 -6.55 13.90 18.59
C THR A 84 -5.24 14.53 18.13
N VAL A 85 -5.29 15.48 17.20
CA VAL A 85 -4.12 16.25 16.75
C VAL A 85 -3.72 17.29 17.80
N LEU A 86 -4.70 17.95 18.45
CA LEU A 86 -4.44 18.86 19.57
C LEU A 86 -3.69 18.15 20.71
N ASP A 87 -4.15 16.97 21.09
CA ASP A 87 -3.52 16.17 22.15
C ASP A 87 -2.14 15.65 21.75
N ALA A 88 -1.98 15.17 20.53
CA ALA A 88 -0.68 14.71 20.03
C ALA A 88 0.36 15.85 19.93
N GLY A 89 -0.09 17.12 19.83
CA GLY A 89 0.79 18.29 19.87
C GLY A 89 1.36 18.59 21.25
N VAL A 90 0.79 18.04 22.32
CA VAL A 90 1.31 18.15 23.69
C VAL A 90 2.33 17.03 23.93
N ASN A 91 3.54 17.22 23.41
CA ASN A 91 4.62 16.24 23.43
C ASN A 91 5.95 16.90 23.86
N THR A 92 6.73 16.24 24.70
CA THR A 92 8.00 16.78 25.23
C THR A 92 9.11 16.85 24.19
N GLU A 93 9.12 15.92 23.23
CA GLU A 93 10.12 15.83 22.15
C GLU A 93 9.67 16.57 20.89
N ASN A 94 8.36 16.77 20.70
CA ASN A 94 7.83 17.42 19.50
C ASN A 94 6.63 18.33 19.83
N PRO A 95 6.81 19.37 20.68
CA PRO A 95 5.71 20.25 21.07
C PRO A 95 5.27 21.13 19.89
N TRP A 96 3.99 21.05 19.49
CA TRP A 96 3.40 21.98 18.52
C TRP A 96 2.12 22.59 19.06
N ARG A 97 1.99 23.90 18.83
CA ARG A 97 0.71 24.57 19.01
C ARG A 97 -0.24 24.11 17.91
N VAL A 98 -1.44 23.69 18.27
CA VAL A 98 -2.48 23.29 17.32
C VAL A 98 -3.67 24.22 17.53
N VAL A 99 -4.03 24.97 16.50
CA VAL A 99 -5.16 25.91 16.51
C VAL A 99 -6.21 25.42 15.53
N ALA A 100 -7.34 24.92 16.02
CA ALA A 100 -8.44 24.42 15.21
C ALA A 100 -9.63 25.38 15.24
N VAL A 101 -9.91 26.05 14.13
CA VAL A 101 -10.94 27.09 14.06
C VAL A 101 -12.31 26.53 13.74
N ASP A 102 -13.36 27.08 14.33
CA ASP A 102 -14.71 26.96 13.75
C ASP A 102 -14.93 28.12 12.79
N GLN A 103 -15.22 27.81 11.52
CA GLN A 103 -15.55 28.87 10.55
C GLN A 103 -16.81 29.64 10.98
N ILE A 104 -16.93 30.92 10.60
CA ILE A 104 -18.16 31.69 10.80
C ILE A 104 -19.37 30.93 10.21
N ASP A 105 -20.48 30.94 10.95
CA ASP A 105 -21.70 30.14 10.76
C ASP A 105 -21.59 28.62 11.06
N MET A 106 -20.41 28.11 11.44
CA MET A 106 -20.17 26.70 11.76
C MET A 106 -19.80 26.49 13.24
N GLY A 107 -19.88 25.25 13.71
CA GLY A 107 -19.46 24.87 15.07
C GLY A 107 -20.07 25.78 16.14
N TYR A 108 -19.24 26.35 17.01
CA TYR A 108 -19.63 27.30 18.04
C TYR A 108 -19.28 28.77 17.72
N SER A 109 -18.78 29.04 16.52
CA SER A 109 -18.64 30.40 15.98
C SER A 109 -20.01 31.03 15.70
N GLU A 110 -20.05 32.35 15.65
CA GLU A 110 -21.28 33.12 15.53
C GLU A 110 -22.14 32.68 14.34
N ARG A 111 -23.42 32.40 14.61
CA ARG A 111 -24.47 32.36 13.57
C ARG A 111 -24.86 33.78 13.19
N THR A 112 -24.52 34.17 11.96
CA THR A 112 -24.62 35.56 11.48
C THR A 112 -26.05 35.97 11.14
N HIS A 113 -26.87 35.04 10.62
CA HIS A 113 -28.23 35.31 10.14
C HIS A 113 -28.31 36.54 9.22
N LEU A 114 -27.41 36.58 8.23
CA LEU A 114 -27.30 37.68 7.27
C LEU A 114 -28.67 38.06 6.68
N ASP A 115 -28.98 39.36 6.71
CA ASP A 115 -30.24 39.93 6.20
C ASP A 115 -30.02 40.46 4.78
N LEU A 116 -29.55 39.56 3.91
CA LEU A 116 -29.32 39.84 2.50
C LEU A 116 -30.07 38.77 1.70
N GLU A 117 -31.11 39.20 0.97
CA GLU A 117 -31.97 38.28 0.23
C GLU A 117 -31.18 37.57 -0.88
N GLY A 118 -31.08 36.25 -0.78
CA GLY A 118 -30.40 35.41 -1.79
C GLY A 118 -28.87 35.39 -1.72
N GLU A 119 -28.25 36.24 -0.91
CA GLU A 119 -26.80 36.23 -0.70
C GLU A 119 -26.38 35.25 0.41
N ARG A 120 -25.15 34.77 0.32
CA ARG A 120 -24.52 33.85 1.27
C ARG A 120 -23.04 34.14 1.34
N ARG A 121 -22.43 33.83 2.49
CA ARG A 121 -20.99 33.96 2.69
C ARG A 121 -20.23 33.05 1.72
N SER A 122 -19.51 33.67 0.79
CA SER A 122 -18.77 33.03 -0.29
C SER A 122 -17.41 32.50 0.15
N LEU A 123 -16.70 31.81 -0.74
CA LEU A 123 -15.32 31.37 -0.53
C LEU A 123 -14.37 32.55 -0.28
N GLU A 124 -14.57 33.67 -0.98
CA GLU A 124 -13.78 34.89 -0.79
C GLU A 124 -13.96 35.44 0.63
N ASP A 125 -15.21 35.51 1.09
CA ASP A 125 -15.53 35.96 2.44
C ASP A 125 -14.89 35.03 3.49
N ARG A 126 -14.91 33.71 3.27
CA ARG A 126 -14.30 32.72 4.18
C ARG A 126 -12.79 32.80 4.25
N ILE A 127 -12.13 33.13 3.14
CA ILE A 127 -10.68 33.35 3.12
C ILE A 127 -10.33 34.63 3.89
N ALA A 128 -11.08 35.71 3.66
CA ALA A 128 -10.90 36.96 4.41
C ALA A 128 -11.14 36.76 5.91
N ASP A 129 -12.22 36.07 6.28
CA ASP A 129 -12.54 35.69 7.66
C ASP A 129 -11.37 34.94 8.34
N LEU A 130 -10.78 33.95 7.65
CA LEU A 130 -9.62 33.22 8.19
C LEU A 130 -8.38 34.11 8.31
N GLY A 131 -8.16 35.02 7.36
CA GLY A 131 -7.11 36.04 7.41
C GLY A 131 -7.26 36.99 8.60
N ASP A 132 -8.49 37.42 8.89
CA ASP A 132 -8.75 38.27 10.06
C ASP A 132 -8.54 37.54 11.38
N PHE A 133 -8.96 36.27 11.46
CA PHE A 133 -8.70 35.43 12.64
C PHE A 133 -7.20 35.24 12.90
N THR A 134 -6.43 34.92 11.85
CA THR A 134 -4.99 34.67 11.95
C THR A 134 -4.22 35.93 12.34
N ARG A 135 -4.65 37.10 11.85
CA ARG A 135 -4.15 38.41 12.29
C ARG A 135 -4.44 38.67 13.77
N GLU A 136 -5.70 38.52 14.20
CA GLU A 136 -6.11 38.82 15.59
C GLU A 136 -5.44 37.88 16.60
N THR A 137 -5.19 36.63 16.22
CA THR A 137 -4.48 35.65 17.07
C THR A 137 -2.96 35.78 17.04
N GLY A 138 -2.42 36.72 16.26
CA GLY A 138 -0.98 36.93 16.09
C GLY A 138 -0.27 35.82 15.31
N LEU A 139 -1.01 34.94 14.63
CA LEU A 139 -0.44 33.87 13.81
C LEU A 139 0.27 34.42 12.57
N ASP A 140 -0.09 35.60 12.09
CA ASP A 140 0.55 36.24 10.94
C ASP A 140 1.90 36.92 11.29
N GLU A 141 2.19 37.10 12.58
CA GLU A 141 3.41 37.75 13.08
C GLU A 141 4.42 36.76 13.67
N THR A 142 4.10 35.47 13.68
CA THR A 142 4.96 34.44 14.25
C THR A 142 6.26 34.28 13.46
N LYS A 143 7.36 34.04 14.19
CA LYS A 143 8.65 33.64 13.61
C LYS A 143 8.82 32.13 13.53
N GLN A 144 7.89 31.39 14.14
CA GLN A 144 7.91 29.93 14.14
C GLN A 144 7.26 29.39 12.86
N PRO A 145 7.58 28.16 12.44
CA PRO A 145 6.91 27.53 11.31
C PRO A 145 5.38 27.47 11.50
N LEU A 146 4.64 27.88 10.46
CA LEU A 146 3.18 27.81 10.41
C LEU A 146 2.73 26.85 9.31
N VAL A 147 2.07 25.76 9.70
CA VAL A 147 1.62 24.68 8.81
C VAL A 147 0.10 24.63 8.80
N ILE A 148 -0.53 24.53 7.63
CA ILE A 148 -1.99 24.32 7.58
C ILE A 148 -2.31 22.82 7.60
N LEU A 149 -3.41 22.45 8.28
CA LEU A 149 -4.02 21.12 8.21
C LEU A 149 -5.48 21.27 7.83
N ALA A 150 -5.93 20.60 6.77
CA ALA A 150 -7.30 20.81 6.32
C ALA A 150 -8.04 19.55 5.88
N HIS A 151 -9.36 19.61 6.02
CA HIS A 151 -10.28 18.56 5.62
C HIS A 151 -11.44 19.15 4.82
N ASP A 152 -11.91 18.40 3.82
CA ASP A 152 -13.10 18.73 3.06
C ASP A 152 -12.96 20.17 2.51
N TRP A 153 -14.00 20.97 2.47
CA TRP A 153 -13.95 22.36 2.02
C TRP A 153 -13.01 23.27 2.82
N GLY A 154 -12.61 22.88 4.03
CA GLY A 154 -11.54 23.56 4.75
C GLY A 154 -10.24 23.57 3.97
N GLY A 155 -10.00 22.57 3.10
CA GLY A 155 -8.85 22.54 2.19
C GLY A 155 -8.86 23.69 1.19
N LEU A 156 -10.00 23.99 0.56
CA LEU A 156 -10.09 25.10 -0.38
C LEU A 156 -9.95 26.46 0.31
N VAL A 157 -10.59 26.64 1.48
CA VAL A 157 -10.48 27.88 2.27
C VAL A 157 -9.04 28.11 2.74
N SER A 158 -8.42 27.11 3.37
CA SER A 158 -7.04 27.21 3.88
C SER A 158 -6.00 27.39 2.78
N LEU A 159 -6.18 26.76 1.61
CA LEU A 159 -5.28 26.98 0.46
C LEU A 159 -5.45 28.37 -0.15
N GLY A 160 -6.66 28.94 -0.13
CA GLY A 160 -6.89 30.35 -0.46
C GLY A 160 -6.13 31.28 0.46
N TRP A 161 -6.24 31.07 1.78
CA TRP A 161 -5.46 31.79 2.79
C TRP A 161 -3.95 31.62 2.57
N ALA A 162 -3.48 30.38 2.32
CA ALA A 162 -2.07 30.07 2.09
C ALA A 162 -1.46 30.82 0.89
N LEU A 163 -2.25 31.06 -0.16
CA LEU A 163 -1.81 31.83 -1.33
C LEU A 163 -1.69 33.33 -1.05
N GLU A 164 -2.40 33.84 -0.06
CA GLU A 164 -2.34 35.25 0.38
C GLU A 164 -1.27 35.45 1.47
N HIS A 165 -0.84 34.36 2.13
CA HIS A 165 0.10 34.36 3.25
C HIS A 165 1.36 33.53 2.95
N LYS A 166 1.81 33.52 1.68
CA LYS A 166 2.95 32.70 1.23
C LYS A 166 4.26 32.95 1.99
N SER A 167 4.45 34.15 2.54
CA SER A 167 5.67 34.53 3.26
C SER A 167 5.81 33.90 4.64
N ILE A 168 4.68 33.49 5.25
CA ILE A 168 4.65 32.87 6.59
C ILE A 168 4.31 31.38 6.53
N LEU A 169 3.69 30.92 5.44
CA LEU A 169 3.38 29.51 5.23
C LEU A 169 4.67 28.68 5.18
N SER A 170 4.75 27.67 6.05
CA SER A 170 5.89 26.76 6.16
C SER A 170 5.59 25.35 5.66
N GLY A 171 4.32 24.93 5.61
CA GLY A 171 3.94 23.59 5.15
C GLY A 171 2.44 23.42 4.92
N VAL A 172 2.05 22.38 4.19
CA VAL A 172 0.65 22.07 3.86
C VAL A 172 0.33 20.61 4.16
N MET A 173 -0.67 20.38 5.00
CA MET A 173 -1.21 19.05 5.28
C MET A 173 -2.67 18.97 4.86
N LEU A 174 -3.03 17.97 4.05
CA LEU A 174 -4.40 17.81 3.56
C LEU A 174 -4.91 16.40 3.85
N THR A 175 -6.15 16.33 4.27
CA THR A 175 -6.96 15.11 4.17
C THR A 175 -7.92 15.21 2.98
N ASN A 176 -8.83 14.25 2.82
CA ASN A 176 -9.86 14.24 1.77
C ASN A 176 -10.45 15.63 1.48
N THR A 177 -10.14 16.21 0.32
CA THR A 177 -10.55 17.57 -0.09
C THR A 177 -10.59 17.70 -1.63
N ALA A 178 -10.92 18.87 -2.16
CA ALA A 178 -10.75 19.20 -3.58
C ALA A 178 -10.46 20.69 -3.75
N VAL A 179 -9.68 21.02 -4.78
CA VAL A 179 -9.40 22.41 -5.18
C VAL A 179 -10.04 22.79 -6.52
N TYR A 180 -10.58 21.82 -7.25
CA TYR A 180 -11.15 22.04 -8.58
C TYR A 180 -12.21 20.98 -8.95
N HIS A 181 -13.18 21.37 -9.79
CA HIS A 181 -14.20 20.50 -10.36
C HIS A 181 -14.25 20.65 -11.91
N ASP A 182 -14.13 19.55 -12.65
CA ASP A 182 -14.28 19.50 -14.11
C ASP A 182 -15.75 19.63 -14.58
N GLY A 183 -16.42 20.74 -14.27
CA GLY A 183 -17.80 21.03 -14.67
C GLY A 183 -18.91 20.24 -13.93
N ILE A 184 -20.14 20.75 -14.00
CA ILE A 184 -21.32 20.27 -13.24
C ILE A 184 -21.59 18.77 -13.41
N GLU A 185 -21.43 18.25 -14.62
CA GLU A 185 -21.77 16.86 -14.95
C GLU A 185 -20.88 15.84 -14.24
N ARG A 186 -19.69 16.27 -13.81
CA ARG A 186 -18.71 15.41 -13.14
C ARG A 186 -18.77 15.50 -11.62
N ILE A 187 -19.67 16.30 -11.04
CA ILE A 187 -19.87 16.37 -9.58
C ILE A 187 -20.34 15.00 -9.05
N PRO A 188 -19.75 14.50 -7.94
CA PRO A 188 -20.17 13.21 -7.36
C PRO A 188 -21.68 13.15 -7.11
N ALA A 189 -22.31 12.01 -7.39
CA ALA A 189 -23.76 11.84 -7.24
C ALA A 189 -24.30 12.21 -5.84
N PRO A 190 -23.62 11.87 -4.71
CA PRO A 190 -24.06 12.31 -3.39
C PRO A 190 -24.09 13.83 -3.25
N LEU A 191 -23.09 14.53 -3.82
CA LEU A 191 -23.00 15.98 -3.77
C LEU A 191 -24.07 16.63 -4.67
N ARG A 192 -24.34 16.06 -5.85
CA ARG A 192 -25.47 16.48 -6.70
C ARG A 192 -26.82 16.28 -6.00
N LEU A 193 -27.00 15.18 -5.28
CA LEU A 193 -28.20 14.93 -4.50
C LEU A 193 -28.36 15.99 -3.41
N ALA A 194 -27.32 16.25 -2.61
CA ALA A 194 -27.33 17.28 -1.58
C ALA A 194 -27.67 18.67 -2.13
N LEU A 195 -27.16 19.01 -3.32
CA LEU A 195 -27.50 20.25 -4.03
C LEU A 195 -28.95 20.27 -4.53
N SER A 196 -29.53 19.13 -4.92
CA SER A 196 -30.91 19.03 -5.44
C SER A 196 -32.01 19.06 -4.37
N VAL A 197 -31.70 18.69 -3.13
CA VAL A 197 -32.65 18.71 -1.98
C VAL A 197 -32.22 19.70 -0.90
N HIS A 198 -31.45 20.72 -1.30
CA HIS A 198 -30.64 21.60 -0.48
C HIS A 198 -31.31 22.10 0.79
N GLU A 199 -32.49 22.73 0.69
CA GLU A 199 -33.19 23.33 1.83
C GLU A 199 -33.76 22.28 2.80
N LEU A 200 -34.47 21.28 2.26
CA LEU A 200 -35.09 20.18 3.01
C LEU A 200 -34.07 19.25 3.68
N GLY A 201 -32.91 19.03 3.04
CA GLY A 201 -31.88 18.07 3.48
C GLY A 201 -30.85 18.63 4.46
N THR A 202 -30.70 19.96 4.58
CA THR A 202 -29.66 20.60 5.41
C THR A 202 -30.24 21.37 6.61
N LYS A 203 -31.13 22.35 6.38
CA LYS A 203 -31.70 23.22 7.42
C LYS A 203 -32.93 22.61 8.08
N ASP A 204 -33.82 22.00 7.31
CA ASP A 204 -35.09 21.49 7.84
C ASP A 204 -34.98 20.07 8.42
N SER A 205 -33.94 19.31 8.06
CA SER A 205 -33.67 17.97 8.59
C SER A 205 -32.19 17.69 8.88
N THR A 206 -31.89 16.75 9.78
CA THR A 206 -30.50 16.36 10.08
C THR A 206 -29.90 15.42 9.04
N ALA A 207 -30.59 15.15 7.93
CA ALA A 207 -30.21 14.12 6.97
C ALA A 207 -28.78 14.27 6.44
N PHE A 208 -28.37 15.49 6.05
CA PHE A 208 -27.01 15.74 5.56
C PHE A 208 -25.92 15.47 6.62
N LEU A 209 -26.17 15.89 7.87
CA LEU A 209 -25.29 15.62 9.02
C LEU A 209 -25.24 14.12 9.33
N ASP A 210 -26.39 13.46 9.34
CA ASP A 210 -26.55 12.04 9.65
C ASP A 210 -25.85 11.16 8.62
N VAL A 211 -25.99 11.49 7.33
CA VAL A 211 -25.29 10.82 6.24
C VAL A 211 -23.79 11.00 6.40
N THR A 212 -23.31 12.22 6.65
CA THR A 212 -21.88 12.51 6.79
C THR A 212 -21.25 11.72 7.95
N LEU A 213 -21.87 11.75 9.13
CA LEU A 213 -21.41 10.98 10.29
C LEU A 213 -21.55 9.47 10.08
N GLY A 214 -22.56 9.03 9.33
CA GLY A 214 -22.77 7.64 8.95
C GLY A 214 -21.74 7.09 7.97
N LEU A 215 -20.92 7.94 7.31
CA LEU A 215 -19.86 7.49 6.41
C LEU A 215 -18.64 6.91 7.15
N ALA A 216 -18.48 7.20 8.44
CA ALA A 216 -17.42 6.63 9.27
C ALA A 216 -17.47 5.10 9.26
N GLN A 217 -16.30 4.47 9.15
CA GLN A 217 -16.13 3.03 9.04
C GLN A 217 -15.81 2.36 10.37
N ASN A 218 -15.42 3.14 11.38
CA ASN A 218 -15.03 2.69 12.71
C ASN A 218 -15.82 3.40 13.83
N ARG A 219 -15.53 3.05 15.08
CA ARG A 219 -16.13 3.66 16.29
C ARG A 219 -15.67 5.10 16.56
N GLY A 220 -14.76 5.64 15.76
CA GLY A 220 -14.12 6.92 16.04
C GLY A 220 -12.94 6.75 17.01
N ARG A 221 -12.08 7.77 17.06
CA ARG A 221 -10.89 7.77 17.91
C ARG A 221 -11.05 8.70 19.10
N LEU A 222 -10.56 8.28 20.26
CA LEU A 222 -10.35 9.13 21.41
C LEU A 222 -8.85 9.28 21.64
N PRO A 223 -8.40 10.32 22.37
CA PRO A 223 -7.00 10.45 22.77
C PRO A 223 -6.54 9.24 23.58
N ASP A 224 -5.23 8.92 23.52
CA ASP A 224 -4.69 7.74 24.19
C ASP A 224 -4.83 7.84 25.73
N PRO A 225 -5.19 6.74 26.42
CA PRO A 225 -5.30 6.72 27.88
C PRO A 225 -3.96 7.08 28.53
N GLY A 226 -3.85 8.26 29.14
CA GLY A 226 -2.61 8.76 29.75
C GLY A 226 -2.16 10.13 29.25
N THR A 227 -2.77 10.66 28.18
CA THR A 227 -2.62 12.07 27.79
C THR A 227 -3.32 12.99 28.81
N PRO A 228 -2.77 14.18 29.14
CA PRO A 228 -3.46 15.17 29.96
C PRO A 228 -4.80 15.53 29.33
N GLY A 229 -5.92 15.16 29.97
CA GLY A 229 -7.28 15.30 29.42
C GLY A 229 -8.03 13.98 29.18
N ALA A 230 -7.35 12.82 29.22
CA ALA A 230 -8.01 11.50 29.16
C ALA A 230 -8.75 11.15 30.46
N ALA A 231 -8.42 11.80 31.57
CA ALA A 231 -9.00 11.56 32.89
C ALA A 231 -10.21 12.47 33.13
N GLU A 232 -11.36 12.10 32.53
CA GLU A 232 -12.76 12.32 32.99
C GLU A 232 -13.74 12.30 31.81
N ALA A 233 -13.91 11.13 31.18
CA ALA A 233 -15.11 10.85 30.38
C ALA A 233 -15.56 9.39 30.54
N ALA A 234 -15.50 8.88 31.78
CA ALA A 234 -16.14 7.63 32.17
C ALA A 234 -17.46 7.94 32.87
N LEU A 235 -18.47 8.45 32.14
CA LEU A 235 -19.83 8.53 32.67
C LEU A 235 -20.84 8.10 31.61
N ALA A 236 -21.38 6.89 31.84
CA ALA A 236 -22.63 6.45 31.26
C ALA A 236 -23.74 7.47 31.60
N GLY A 237 -24.33 8.09 30.59
CA GLY A 237 -25.55 8.91 30.70
C GLY A 237 -26.80 8.09 30.36
N PRO A 238 -27.97 8.40 30.95
CA PRO A 238 -29.18 7.58 30.85
C PRO A 238 -29.75 7.53 29.43
N THR A 239 -30.20 6.34 29.03
CA THR A 239 -30.90 6.05 27.77
C THR A 239 -32.18 6.86 27.65
N VAL A 240 -32.17 7.89 26.80
CA VAL A 240 -33.38 8.54 26.28
C VAL A 240 -33.78 7.84 24.99
N HIS A 241 -35.05 7.44 24.87
CA HIS A 241 -35.60 6.80 23.66
C HIS A 241 -35.42 7.71 22.43
N GLN A 242 -34.53 7.32 21.52
CA GLN A 242 -34.41 7.93 20.19
C GLN A 242 -35.32 7.23 19.17
N PRO A 243 -35.90 7.97 18.20
CA PRO A 243 -36.60 7.36 17.07
C PRO A 243 -35.65 6.49 16.24
N ARG A 244 -36.19 5.41 15.62
CA ARG A 244 -35.45 4.46 14.77
C ARG A 244 -34.57 5.19 13.75
N ALA A 245 -33.26 5.05 13.86
CA ALA A 245 -32.30 5.55 12.88
C ALA A 245 -32.51 4.84 11.53
N LEU A 246 -32.54 5.62 10.44
CA LEU A 246 -32.60 5.11 9.06
C LEU A 246 -31.29 4.40 8.63
N TYR A 247 -30.19 4.59 9.37
CA TYR A 247 -28.88 3.99 9.13
C TYR A 247 -28.24 3.52 10.45
N PRO A 248 -27.58 2.34 10.50
CA PRO A 248 -26.80 1.94 11.66
C PRO A 248 -25.51 2.77 11.72
N TYR A 249 -25.33 3.56 12.80
CA TYR A 249 -24.10 4.31 13.04
C TYR A 249 -23.01 3.37 13.59
N LYS A 250 -21.78 3.50 13.09
CA LYS A 250 -20.61 2.80 13.64
C LYS A 250 -19.86 3.61 14.70
N LEU A 251 -19.91 4.94 14.65
CA LEU A 251 -19.28 5.84 15.61
C LEU A 251 -19.78 5.60 17.03
N ASP A 252 -18.90 5.81 18.00
CA ASP A 252 -19.26 5.92 19.40
C ASP A 252 -20.31 7.01 19.62
N GLU A 253 -21.21 6.75 20.57
CA GLU A 253 -22.36 7.62 20.82
C GLU A 253 -21.94 8.99 21.37
N GLY A 254 -20.89 9.04 22.20
CA GLY A 254 -20.34 10.29 22.72
C GLY A 254 -19.76 11.16 21.61
N ILE A 255 -18.92 10.55 20.75
CA ILE A 255 -18.33 11.23 19.58
C ILE A 255 -19.44 11.76 18.66
N ARG A 256 -20.43 10.92 18.35
CA ARG A 256 -21.57 11.30 17.51
C ARG A 256 -22.37 12.46 18.11
N ARG A 257 -22.65 12.42 19.42
CA ARG A 257 -23.37 13.49 20.14
C ARG A 257 -22.59 14.80 20.06
N THR A 258 -21.28 14.76 20.28
CA THR A 258 -20.42 15.96 20.24
C THR A 258 -20.37 16.59 18.84
N TYR A 259 -20.27 15.79 17.76
CA TYR A 259 -20.39 16.34 16.40
C TYR A 259 -21.73 17.04 16.14
N ARG A 260 -22.82 16.53 16.70
CA ARG A 260 -24.17 17.09 16.49
C ARG A 260 -24.49 18.31 17.34
N ALA A 261 -23.81 18.48 18.47
CA ALA A 261 -24.13 19.49 19.47
C ALA A 261 -24.33 20.92 18.90
N PRO A 262 -23.43 21.45 18.05
CA PRO A 262 -23.61 22.79 17.46
C PRO A 262 -24.75 22.91 16.44
N TYR A 263 -25.37 21.79 16.05
CA TYR A 263 -26.36 21.69 14.97
C TYR A 263 -27.71 21.12 15.42
N ALA A 264 -27.94 21.03 16.73
CA ALA A 264 -29.13 20.39 17.30
C ALA A 264 -30.45 21.09 16.92
N HIS A 265 -30.42 22.40 16.64
CA HIS A 265 -31.59 23.19 16.26
C HIS A 265 -31.54 23.60 14.77
N PRO A 266 -32.67 23.63 14.03
CA PRO A 266 -32.71 24.06 12.62
C PRO A 266 -32.07 25.43 12.36
N ALA A 267 -32.29 26.40 13.25
CA ALA A 267 -31.69 27.74 13.15
C ALA A 267 -30.15 27.72 13.17
N TRP A 268 -29.53 26.70 13.78
CA TRP A 268 -28.07 26.56 13.85
C TRP A 268 -27.48 25.83 12.65
N ARG A 269 -28.32 25.26 11.78
CA ARG A 269 -27.94 24.54 10.55
C ARG A 269 -27.99 25.42 9.30
N GLU A 270 -28.27 26.72 9.46
CA GLU A 270 -28.24 27.69 8.36
C GLU A 270 -26.85 27.80 7.73
N GLY A 271 -25.78 27.71 8.52
CA GLY A 271 -24.40 27.64 8.02
C GLY A 271 -24.17 26.43 7.12
N ILE A 272 -24.65 25.23 7.51
CA ILE A 272 -24.57 24.02 6.69
C ILE A 272 -25.22 24.25 5.33
N ARG A 273 -26.43 24.80 5.32
CA ARG A 273 -27.15 25.15 4.09
C ARG A 273 -26.34 26.13 3.24
N ASN A 274 -25.93 27.27 3.80
CA ASN A 274 -25.23 28.32 3.07
C ASN A 274 -23.93 27.80 2.45
N PHE A 275 -23.20 26.97 3.18
CA PHE A 275 -21.97 26.34 2.73
C PHE A 275 -22.20 25.41 1.54
N VAL A 276 -23.18 24.50 1.61
CA VAL A 276 -23.53 23.62 0.48
C VAL A 276 -23.99 24.41 -0.74
N GLY A 277 -24.70 25.53 -0.53
CA GLY A 277 -25.18 26.37 -1.62
C GLY A 277 -24.06 27.11 -2.35
N ASP A 278 -22.92 27.35 -1.69
CA ASP A 278 -21.78 28.07 -2.26
C ASP A 278 -20.78 27.18 -3.03
N ILE A 279 -21.02 25.87 -3.04
CA ILE A 279 -20.21 24.91 -3.80
C ILE A 279 -20.29 25.29 -5.29
N PRO A 280 -19.17 25.71 -5.94
CA PRO A 280 -19.16 26.14 -7.32
C PRO A 280 -19.42 24.96 -8.24
N THR A 281 -20.65 24.89 -8.72
CA THR A 281 -21.03 23.94 -9.76
C THR A 281 -20.69 24.53 -11.13
N GLY A 282 -20.91 25.83 -11.34
CA GLY A 282 -20.60 26.57 -12.56
C GLY A 282 -20.11 27.99 -12.30
N ALA A 283 -19.82 28.71 -13.39
CA ALA A 283 -19.30 30.09 -13.35
C ALA A 283 -20.31 31.14 -12.82
N ASP A 284 -21.58 30.75 -12.69
CA ASP A 284 -22.67 31.51 -12.10
C ASP A 284 -22.60 31.58 -10.56
N ILE A 285 -21.82 30.67 -9.93
CA ILE A 285 -21.60 30.69 -8.49
C ILE A 285 -20.41 31.63 -8.18
N PRO A 286 -20.57 32.60 -7.24
CA PRO A 286 -19.52 33.59 -6.93
C PRO A 286 -18.14 32.98 -6.63
N SER A 287 -18.13 31.85 -5.93
CA SER A 287 -16.93 31.13 -5.51
C SER A 287 -16.18 30.41 -6.64
N TYR A 288 -16.75 30.30 -7.84
CA TYR A 288 -16.11 29.59 -8.97
C TYR A 288 -14.79 30.23 -9.40
N LYS A 289 -14.77 31.56 -9.58
CA LYS A 289 -13.58 32.29 -10.01
C LYS A 289 -12.43 32.13 -9.01
N HIS A 290 -12.75 32.19 -7.71
CA HIS A 290 -11.78 32.03 -6.63
C HIS A 290 -11.27 30.60 -6.53
N MET A 291 -12.14 29.59 -6.69
CA MET A 291 -11.73 28.19 -6.78
C MET A 291 -10.73 27.96 -7.92
N VAL A 292 -10.97 28.50 -9.11
CA VAL A 292 -10.04 28.39 -10.25
C VAL A 292 -8.69 29.06 -9.95
N ARG A 293 -8.71 30.28 -9.36
CA ARG A 293 -7.49 30.98 -8.91
C ARG A 293 -6.68 30.11 -7.97
N ILE A 294 -7.34 29.50 -6.97
CA ILE A 294 -6.68 28.66 -5.97
C ILE A 294 -6.09 27.41 -6.63
N ALA A 295 -6.88 26.72 -7.45
CA ALA A 295 -6.45 25.51 -8.14
C ALA A 295 -5.15 25.72 -8.93
N GLU A 296 -5.04 26.81 -9.70
CA GLU A 296 -3.81 27.10 -10.44
C GLU A 296 -2.70 27.66 -9.54
N GLY A 297 -3.05 28.52 -8.57
CA GLY A 297 -2.10 29.16 -7.67
C GLY A 297 -1.31 28.18 -6.80
N ILE A 298 -1.92 27.08 -6.33
CA ILE A 298 -1.22 26.14 -5.44
C ILE A 298 -0.01 25.44 -6.10
N ARG A 299 0.11 25.48 -7.43
CA ARG A 299 1.32 24.99 -8.15
C ARG A 299 2.58 25.76 -7.79
N GLU A 300 2.41 27.00 -7.34
CA GLU A 300 3.49 27.89 -6.94
C GLU A 300 3.97 27.62 -5.51
N LEU A 301 3.19 26.91 -4.68
CA LEU A 301 3.59 26.57 -3.32
C LEU A 301 4.74 25.55 -3.35
N LYS A 302 5.91 25.95 -2.86
CA LYS A 302 7.12 25.12 -2.79
C LYS A 302 7.41 24.56 -1.40
N VAL A 303 6.57 24.90 -0.43
CA VAL A 303 6.64 24.35 0.92
C VAL A 303 6.45 22.83 0.91
N PRO A 304 7.01 22.12 1.89
CA PRO A 304 6.72 20.71 2.12
C PRO A 304 5.21 20.46 2.22
N ALA A 305 4.74 19.33 1.69
CA ALA A 305 3.34 18.95 1.78
C ALA A 305 3.13 17.48 2.15
N PHE A 306 2.07 17.18 2.88
CA PHE A 306 1.69 15.84 3.29
C PHE A 306 0.20 15.58 3.15
N PHE A 307 -0.17 14.57 2.35
CA PHE A 307 -1.56 14.19 2.11
C PHE A 307 -1.88 12.84 2.72
N GLN A 308 -2.94 12.81 3.52
CA GLN A 308 -3.49 11.59 4.11
C GLN A 308 -4.88 11.33 3.53
N TRP A 309 -5.11 10.20 2.86
CA TRP A 309 -6.29 10.05 2.01
C TRP A 309 -7.10 8.79 2.22
N GLY A 310 -8.38 8.93 2.57
CA GLY A 310 -9.35 7.85 2.63
C GLY A 310 -9.90 7.50 1.26
N THR A 311 -9.61 6.28 0.79
CA THR A 311 -9.89 5.92 -0.61
C THR A 311 -11.34 5.50 -0.89
N LYS A 312 -12.15 5.28 0.15
CA LYS A 312 -13.59 4.96 0.04
C LYS A 312 -14.50 6.17 0.16
N ASP A 313 -13.93 7.37 0.27
CA ASP A 313 -14.72 8.59 0.32
C ASP A 313 -15.56 8.75 -0.96
N PRO A 314 -16.91 8.80 -0.83
CA PRO A 314 -17.80 8.93 -1.98
C PRO A 314 -17.86 10.37 -2.54
N VAL A 315 -17.42 11.36 -1.76
CA VAL A 315 -17.38 12.79 -2.09
C VAL A 315 -16.02 13.12 -2.70
N PHE A 316 -14.94 12.99 -1.93
CA PHE A 316 -13.58 13.30 -2.39
C PHE A 316 -12.88 12.06 -2.93
N GLN A 317 -13.33 11.68 -4.13
CA GLN A 317 -12.81 10.53 -4.87
C GLN A 317 -11.33 10.71 -5.24
N ARG A 318 -10.65 9.58 -5.51
CA ARG A 318 -9.22 9.51 -5.84
C ARG A 318 -8.75 10.47 -6.93
N ARG A 319 -9.61 10.84 -7.87
CA ARG A 319 -9.27 11.84 -8.91
C ARG A 319 -8.82 13.18 -8.33
N TYR A 320 -9.35 13.60 -7.19
CA TYR A 320 -8.96 14.86 -6.55
C TYR A 320 -7.60 14.75 -5.87
N LEU A 321 -7.27 13.58 -5.30
CA LEU A 321 -5.91 13.30 -4.83
C LEU A 321 -4.91 13.40 -5.99
N PHE A 322 -5.20 12.78 -7.14
CA PHE A 322 -4.31 12.85 -8.30
C PHE A 322 -4.22 14.27 -8.89
N ASP A 323 -5.30 15.04 -8.84
CA ASP A 323 -5.27 16.46 -9.20
C ASP A 323 -4.33 17.26 -8.29
N LEU A 324 -4.46 17.08 -6.97
CA LEU A 324 -3.60 17.72 -5.96
C LEU A 324 -2.14 17.30 -6.13
N MET A 325 -1.85 16.01 -6.30
CA MET A 325 -0.49 15.51 -6.54
C MET A 325 0.14 16.10 -7.81
N ARG A 326 -0.64 16.27 -8.88
CA ARG A 326 -0.17 16.91 -10.12
C ARG A 326 0.15 18.40 -9.92
N ARG A 327 -0.57 19.07 -9.02
CA ARG A 327 -0.37 20.49 -8.70
C ARG A 327 0.75 20.70 -7.68
N MET A 328 0.91 19.79 -6.72
CA MET A 328 1.92 19.79 -5.67
C MET A 328 2.75 18.48 -5.71
N PRO A 329 3.63 18.32 -6.71
CA PRO A 329 4.38 17.07 -6.92
C PRO A 329 5.35 16.73 -5.79
N GLN A 330 5.70 17.70 -4.94
CA GLN A 330 6.54 17.48 -3.76
C GLN A 330 5.81 16.80 -2.59
N ALA A 331 4.48 16.64 -2.67
CA ALA A 331 3.69 16.12 -1.56
C ALA A 331 4.03 14.66 -1.25
N LYS A 332 4.31 14.37 0.03
CA LYS A 332 4.28 13.01 0.56
C LYS A 332 2.83 12.58 0.68
N VAL A 333 2.52 11.32 0.35
CA VAL A 333 1.13 10.83 0.33
C VAL A 333 1.03 9.49 1.03
N HIS A 334 0.04 9.35 1.91
CA HIS A 334 -0.37 8.07 2.45
C HIS A 334 -1.87 7.83 2.20
N ARG A 335 -2.18 6.70 1.56
CA ARG A 335 -3.56 6.28 1.27
C ARG A 335 -4.05 5.21 2.24
N TYR A 336 -5.20 5.45 2.85
CA TYR A 336 -5.91 4.51 3.71
C TYR A 336 -7.01 3.78 2.92
N GLU A 337 -6.75 2.52 2.57
CA GLU A 337 -7.63 1.75 1.67
C GLU A 337 -9.01 1.39 2.26
N LYS A 338 -9.14 1.36 3.60
CA LYS A 338 -10.43 1.08 4.24
C LYS A 338 -11.13 2.33 4.77
N ALA A 339 -10.46 3.47 4.82
CA ALA A 339 -11.03 4.72 5.32
C ALA A 339 -11.98 5.36 4.31
N SER A 340 -13.00 6.03 4.84
CA SER A 340 -14.01 6.77 4.10
C SER A 340 -13.75 8.27 4.22
N HIS A 341 -14.81 9.05 4.34
CA HIS A 341 -14.78 10.51 4.40
C HIS A 341 -14.18 11.06 5.70
N LEU A 342 -14.61 10.57 6.87
CA LEU A 342 -14.11 11.01 8.18
C LEU A 342 -12.81 10.29 8.54
N LEU A 343 -11.73 10.60 7.81
CA LEU A 343 -10.45 9.92 7.93
C LEU A 343 -9.88 9.92 9.35
N ALA A 344 -9.95 11.05 10.07
CA ALA A 344 -9.48 11.18 11.45
C ALA A 344 -10.22 10.26 12.44
N GLU A 345 -11.44 9.85 12.10
CA GLU A 345 -12.22 8.90 12.91
C GLU A 345 -11.96 7.45 12.53
N ASP A 346 -11.56 7.21 11.28
CA ASP A 346 -11.26 5.88 10.77
C ASP A 346 -9.82 5.45 11.10
N TYR A 347 -8.85 6.35 10.95
CA TYR A 347 -7.40 6.08 11.06
C TYR A 347 -6.69 7.11 11.94
N ASP A 348 -5.55 6.71 12.50
CA ASP A 348 -4.69 7.63 13.23
C ASP A 348 -3.97 8.47 12.18
N ILE A 349 -4.30 9.75 12.19
CA ILE A 349 -3.68 10.75 11.33
C ILE A 349 -2.67 11.60 12.09
N ALA A 350 -2.68 11.56 13.43
CA ALA A 350 -1.86 12.40 14.28
C ALA A 350 -0.42 11.89 14.30
N ALA A 351 -0.18 10.60 14.60
CA ALA A 351 1.20 10.09 14.62
C ALA A 351 1.95 10.31 13.29
N PRO A 352 1.33 10.05 12.11
CA PRO A 352 1.94 10.41 10.82
C PRO A 352 2.20 11.92 10.64
N ILE A 353 1.30 12.79 11.10
CA ILE A 353 1.49 14.25 11.05
C ILE A 353 2.72 14.65 11.84
N PHE A 354 2.84 14.20 13.09
CA PHE A 354 3.93 14.60 13.96
C PHE A 354 5.27 14.01 13.55
N SER A 355 5.29 12.78 13.02
CA SER A 355 6.48 12.22 12.36
C SER A 355 6.91 13.07 11.16
N TRP A 356 5.97 13.46 10.30
CA TRP A 356 6.26 14.30 9.14
C TRP A 356 6.76 15.70 9.55
N LEU A 357 6.16 16.31 10.58
CA LEU A 357 6.61 17.60 11.12
C LEU A 357 8.04 17.50 11.66
N GLY A 358 8.36 16.45 12.43
CA GLY A 358 9.70 16.22 12.96
C GLY A 358 10.76 16.12 11.87
N GLN A 359 10.46 15.44 10.76
CA GLN A 359 11.39 15.29 9.62
C GLN A 359 11.60 16.58 8.81
N ASN A 360 10.69 17.54 8.87
CA ASN A 360 10.78 18.79 8.10
C ASN A 360 11.21 20.00 8.94
N PHE A 361 10.95 19.97 10.25
CA PHE A 361 11.17 21.11 11.15
C PHE A 361 11.98 20.77 12.41
N GLY A 362 12.36 19.51 12.60
CA GLY A 362 13.16 19.06 13.73
C GLY A 362 12.33 18.58 14.92
N VAL A 363 13.02 17.97 15.88
CA VAL A 363 12.48 17.53 17.18
C VAL A 363 13.39 18.05 18.30
N LEU A 364 12.86 18.20 19.51
CA LEU A 364 13.65 18.52 20.69
C LEU A 364 14.31 17.26 21.24
N ALA A 365 15.63 17.31 21.42
CA ALA A 365 16.39 16.34 22.20
C ALA A 365 17.18 17.10 23.27
N GLU A 366 17.06 16.67 24.53
CA GLU A 366 17.67 17.34 25.69
C GLU A 366 17.36 18.85 25.78
N GLY A 367 16.17 19.26 25.33
CA GLY A 367 15.72 20.65 25.32
C GLY A 367 16.26 21.51 24.17
N ALA A 368 17.03 20.94 23.24
CA ALA A 368 17.54 21.63 22.05
C ALA A 368 16.90 21.09 20.77
N LEU A 369 16.50 21.99 19.87
CA LEU A 369 15.97 21.64 18.55
C LEU A 369 17.08 21.01 17.69
N GLN A 370 16.85 19.77 17.29
CA GLN A 370 17.72 19.03 16.37
C GLN A 370 17.38 19.37 14.92
N GLU A 371 18.39 19.31 14.06
CA GLU A 371 18.20 19.54 12.62
C GLU A 371 17.24 18.50 12.02
N PRO A 372 16.34 18.89 11.10
CA PRO A 372 15.44 17.96 10.44
C PRO A 372 16.20 16.89 9.65
N VAL A 373 15.77 15.63 9.78
CA VAL A 373 16.36 14.49 9.06
C VAL A 373 15.37 13.93 8.05
N ASN A 374 15.76 13.89 6.78
CA ASN A 374 15.01 13.21 5.74
C ASN A 374 15.29 11.71 5.81
N ALA A 375 14.33 10.93 6.32
CA ALA A 375 14.46 9.49 6.54
C ALA A 375 14.79 8.72 5.25
N GLU A 376 14.11 9.02 4.13
CA GLU A 376 14.36 8.38 2.84
C GLU A 376 15.79 8.65 2.34
N ALA A 377 16.28 9.89 2.47
CA ALA A 377 17.63 10.25 2.03
C ALA A 377 18.70 9.58 2.91
N ALA A 378 18.51 9.58 4.23
CA ALA A 378 19.38 8.90 5.18
C ALA A 378 19.42 7.38 4.90
N HIS A 379 18.26 6.77 4.67
CA HIS A 379 18.14 5.36 4.31
C HIS A 379 18.87 5.04 2.99
N ARG A 380 18.68 5.82 1.92
CA ARG A 380 19.39 5.62 0.64
C ARG A 380 20.90 5.73 0.80
N LYS A 381 21.39 6.71 1.58
CA LYS A 381 22.81 6.90 1.84
C LYS A 381 23.41 5.71 2.61
N ALA A 382 22.78 5.31 3.71
CA ALA A 382 23.22 4.16 4.51
C ALA A 382 23.20 2.86 3.69
N ARG A 383 22.22 2.67 2.80
CA ARG A 383 22.17 1.52 1.89
C ARG A 383 23.34 1.49 0.90
N GLN A 384 23.72 2.65 0.35
CA GLN A 384 24.89 2.74 -0.52
C GLN A 384 26.18 2.40 0.23
N GLU A 385 26.34 2.90 1.46
CA GLU A 385 27.48 2.58 2.32
C GLU A 385 27.57 1.08 2.64
N LEU A 386 26.43 0.42 2.92
CA LEU A 386 26.37 -1.04 3.12
C LEU A 386 26.76 -1.82 1.86
N ASP A 387 26.25 -1.46 0.68
CA ASP A 387 26.60 -2.14 -0.58
C ASP A 387 28.12 -2.08 -0.87
N HIS A 388 28.75 -0.92 -0.60
CA HIS A 388 30.20 -0.78 -0.72
C HIS A 388 30.97 -1.72 0.23
N LEU A 389 30.50 -1.90 1.47
CA LEU A 389 31.11 -2.81 2.44
C LEU A 389 30.96 -4.28 2.04
N HIS A 390 29.81 -4.67 1.47
CA HIS A 390 29.53 -6.07 1.12
C HIS A 390 30.17 -6.51 -0.20
N ARG A 391 30.38 -5.60 -1.17
CA ARG A 391 31.04 -5.91 -2.45
C ARG A 391 32.58 -5.88 -2.38
N GLY A 392 33.17 -5.15 -1.41
CA GLY A 392 34.62 -4.92 -1.35
C GLY A 392 35.18 -4.22 -2.61
N ASP A 393 36.50 -4.01 -2.67
CA ASP A 393 37.22 -3.52 -3.88
C ASP A 393 37.29 -4.58 -5.00
N THR A 394 36.22 -5.36 -5.21
CA THR A 394 36.17 -6.27 -6.35
C THR A 394 36.13 -5.46 -7.66
N PRO A 395 36.87 -5.86 -8.72
CA PRO A 395 37.04 -5.04 -9.93
C PRO A 395 35.76 -4.84 -10.76
N HIS A 396 34.62 -5.40 -10.32
CA HIS A 396 33.33 -5.30 -10.99
C HIS A 396 32.59 -3.99 -10.67
N ASN A 397 33.33 -2.91 -10.46
CA ASN A 397 32.79 -1.55 -10.49
C ASN A 397 32.54 -1.13 -11.95
N THR A 398 31.67 -1.86 -12.64
CA THR A 398 31.09 -1.38 -13.89
C THR A 398 29.97 -0.43 -13.47
N GLY A 399 30.08 0.85 -13.83
CA GLY A 399 29.00 1.81 -13.59
C GLY A 399 27.63 1.30 -14.06
N PHE A 400 26.56 2.02 -13.72
CA PHE A 400 25.18 1.63 -14.05
C PHE A 400 25.03 1.09 -15.48
N ARG A 401 24.74 -0.22 -15.60
CA ARG A 401 24.41 -0.90 -16.87
C ARG A 401 22.89 -1.05 -16.95
N PRO A 402 22.18 -0.33 -17.84
CA PRO A 402 20.72 -0.40 -17.96
C PRO A 402 20.24 -1.83 -18.23
N ILE A 403 19.00 -2.14 -17.84
CA ILE A 403 18.40 -3.46 -18.10
C ILE A 403 18.28 -3.79 -19.60
N LEU A 404 18.27 -2.77 -20.46
CA LEU A 404 18.22 -2.88 -21.92
C LEU A 404 19.59 -3.14 -22.58
N ALA A 405 20.68 -3.14 -21.82
CA ALA A 405 22.03 -3.17 -22.37
C ALA A 405 22.27 -4.38 -23.27
N ALA A 406 21.91 -5.60 -22.82
CA ALA A 406 22.07 -6.82 -23.60
C ALA A 406 21.28 -6.79 -24.93
N LEU A 407 20.05 -6.24 -24.92
CA LEU A 407 19.29 -6.05 -26.16
C LEU A 407 19.97 -5.09 -27.13
N THR A 408 20.57 -4.02 -26.59
CA THR A 408 21.25 -2.98 -27.39
C THR A 408 22.55 -3.51 -27.99
N GLU A 409 23.36 -4.19 -27.17
CA GLU A 409 24.63 -4.80 -27.58
C GLU A 409 24.42 -5.88 -28.65
N ARG A 410 23.28 -6.59 -28.62
CA ARG A 410 22.92 -7.67 -29.55
C ARG A 410 21.92 -7.25 -30.62
N ALA A 411 21.73 -5.95 -30.85
CA ALA A 411 20.72 -5.44 -31.79
C ALA A 411 20.93 -5.89 -33.26
N HIS A 412 22.11 -6.43 -33.60
CA HIS A 412 22.44 -6.97 -34.93
C HIS A 412 22.72 -8.49 -34.90
N ASP A 413 22.39 -9.16 -33.79
CA ASP A 413 22.62 -10.59 -33.63
C ASP A 413 21.42 -11.39 -34.16
N THR A 414 21.70 -12.32 -35.08
CA THR A 414 20.70 -13.17 -35.73
C THR A 414 20.40 -14.47 -34.97
N SER A 415 21.01 -14.69 -33.81
CA SER A 415 20.66 -15.80 -32.92
C SER A 415 19.34 -15.55 -32.20
N LEU A 416 18.74 -16.63 -31.67
CA LEU A 416 17.42 -16.57 -31.01
C LEU A 416 17.48 -15.75 -29.72
N ALA A 417 16.44 -14.95 -29.49
CA ALA A 417 16.24 -14.17 -28.26
C ALA A 417 14.98 -14.61 -27.52
N VAL A 418 13.87 -14.77 -28.24
CA VAL A 418 12.57 -15.09 -27.65
C VAL A 418 11.84 -16.12 -28.50
N VAL A 419 11.30 -17.15 -27.85
CA VAL A 419 10.48 -18.20 -28.45
C VAL A 419 9.14 -18.27 -27.74
N ASP A 420 8.04 -18.30 -28.50
CA ASP A 420 6.69 -18.55 -27.97
C ASP A 420 6.23 -19.94 -28.39
N MET A 421 5.85 -20.77 -27.41
CA MET A 421 5.19 -22.05 -27.68
C MET A 421 3.72 -21.84 -28.08
N ASP A 422 3.17 -22.72 -28.90
CA ASP A 422 1.77 -22.66 -29.30
C ASP A 422 0.84 -22.90 -28.12
N THR A 423 0.05 -21.87 -27.79
CA THR A 423 -0.91 -21.90 -26.68
C THR A 423 -2.26 -22.50 -27.08
N LYS A 424 -2.55 -22.64 -28.38
CA LYS A 424 -3.82 -23.17 -28.90
C LYS A 424 -3.78 -24.69 -29.07
N GLY A 425 -2.64 -25.25 -29.46
CA GLY A 425 -2.37 -26.69 -29.54
C GLY A 425 -2.09 -27.34 -28.18
N ASP A 426 -1.36 -28.44 -28.14
CA ASP A 426 -0.95 -29.15 -26.92
C ASP A 426 0.24 -28.50 -26.18
N GLY A 427 0.86 -27.47 -26.77
CA GLY A 427 2.02 -26.78 -26.21
C GLY A 427 3.37 -27.36 -26.62
N THR A 428 3.39 -28.29 -27.57
CA THR A 428 4.63 -28.96 -28.04
C THR A 428 5.26 -28.30 -29.27
N GLN A 429 4.53 -27.43 -29.96
CA GLN A 429 4.99 -26.76 -31.18
C GLN A 429 5.40 -25.33 -30.91
N VAL A 430 6.39 -24.84 -31.65
CA VAL A 430 6.80 -23.42 -31.63
C VAL A 430 5.86 -22.60 -32.51
N ALA A 431 5.33 -21.50 -31.99
CA ALA A 431 4.46 -20.57 -32.72
C ALA A 431 5.20 -19.35 -33.25
N VAL A 432 6.15 -18.80 -32.48
CA VAL A 432 6.93 -17.61 -32.84
C VAL A 432 8.38 -17.81 -32.41
N GLN A 433 9.31 -17.40 -33.26
CA GLN A 433 10.74 -17.26 -32.92
C GLN A 433 11.18 -15.86 -33.34
N LEU A 434 11.89 -15.18 -32.45
CA LEU A 434 12.51 -13.89 -32.71
C LEU A 434 14.00 -13.98 -32.45
N THR A 435 14.78 -13.47 -33.40
CA THR A 435 16.19 -13.18 -33.19
C THR A 435 16.37 -11.94 -32.32
N TRP A 436 17.58 -11.70 -31.82
CA TRP A 436 17.90 -10.46 -31.09
C TRP A 436 17.69 -9.22 -31.95
N GLU A 437 18.14 -9.26 -33.20
CA GLU A 437 17.88 -8.21 -34.19
C GLU A 437 16.37 -7.95 -34.37
N GLN A 438 15.57 -8.99 -34.58
CA GLN A 438 14.12 -8.85 -34.74
C GLN A 438 13.43 -8.34 -33.48
N LEU A 439 13.92 -8.73 -32.29
CA LEU A 439 13.40 -8.22 -31.02
C LEU A 439 13.74 -6.73 -30.86
N ALA A 440 14.97 -6.33 -31.16
CA ALA A 440 15.41 -4.93 -31.09
C ALA A 440 14.59 -4.04 -32.03
N ASP A 441 14.42 -4.44 -33.29
CA ASP A 441 13.60 -3.73 -34.28
C ASP A 441 12.14 -3.58 -33.80
N ARG A 442 11.57 -4.65 -33.23
CA ARG A 442 10.21 -4.63 -32.70
C ARG A 442 10.07 -3.73 -31.48
N VAL A 443 11.07 -3.72 -30.59
CA VAL A 443 11.10 -2.82 -29.43
C VAL A 443 11.15 -1.37 -29.88
N ASP A 444 11.94 -1.06 -30.90
CA ASP A 444 12.08 0.30 -31.43
C ASP A 444 10.80 0.77 -32.12
N ALA A 445 10.21 -0.08 -32.94
CA ALA A 445 8.91 0.21 -33.56
C ALA A 445 7.79 0.38 -32.52
N ALA A 446 7.74 -0.48 -31.50
CA ALA A 446 6.75 -0.37 -30.44
C ALA A 446 6.94 0.88 -29.58
N ALA A 447 8.18 1.27 -29.28
CA ALA A 447 8.48 2.50 -28.54
C ALA A 447 8.06 3.75 -29.34
N ALA A 448 8.38 3.78 -30.65
CA ALA A 448 7.93 4.84 -31.55
C ALA A 448 6.40 4.93 -31.61
N GLN A 449 5.72 3.79 -31.78
CA GLN A 449 4.26 3.76 -31.85
C GLN A 449 3.59 4.19 -30.54
N LEU A 450 4.11 3.75 -29.39
CA LEU A 450 3.61 4.19 -28.08
C LEU A 450 3.79 5.71 -27.91
N HIS A 451 4.92 6.25 -28.33
CA HIS A 451 5.17 7.68 -28.33
C HIS A 451 4.19 8.45 -29.23
N GLU A 452 3.91 7.95 -30.44
CA GLU A 452 2.89 8.53 -31.33
C GLU A 452 1.48 8.50 -30.73
N LEU A 453 1.14 7.43 -29.99
CA LEU A 453 -0.14 7.29 -29.29
C LEU A 453 -0.27 8.16 -28.04
N GLY A 454 0.79 8.92 -27.70
CA GLY A 454 0.79 9.93 -26.66
C GLY A 454 1.56 9.55 -25.39
N VAL A 455 2.18 8.38 -25.32
CA VAL A 455 2.98 7.98 -24.14
C VAL A 455 4.24 8.83 -24.05
N ARG A 456 4.56 9.34 -22.86
CA ARG A 456 5.76 10.15 -22.58
C ARG A 456 6.61 9.55 -21.45
N PRO A 457 7.89 9.93 -21.33
CA PRO A 457 8.70 9.54 -20.18
C PRO A 457 8.01 9.91 -18.86
N GLY A 458 8.02 8.99 -17.90
CA GLY A 458 7.34 9.13 -16.60
C GLY A 458 5.85 8.77 -16.61
N ASP A 459 5.21 8.56 -17.76
CA ASP A 459 3.82 8.08 -17.80
C ASP A 459 3.73 6.64 -17.33
N ARG A 460 2.68 6.35 -16.56
CA ARG A 460 2.41 5.00 -16.06
C ARG A 460 1.62 4.23 -17.10
N VAL A 461 2.17 3.10 -17.55
CA VAL A 461 1.61 2.23 -18.57
C VAL A 461 1.33 0.87 -17.96
N ASN A 462 0.06 0.47 -17.91
CA ASN A 462 -0.33 -0.86 -17.50
C ASN A 462 -0.38 -1.81 -18.71
N LEU A 463 0.24 -2.98 -18.57
CA LEU A 463 0.30 -4.00 -19.63
C LEU A 463 -0.60 -5.19 -19.25
N MET A 464 -1.73 -5.32 -19.95
CA MET A 464 -2.71 -6.41 -19.83
C MET A 464 -2.61 -7.35 -21.03
N VAL A 465 -1.41 -7.90 -21.19
CA VAL A 465 -1.01 -8.73 -22.33
C VAL A 465 -0.56 -10.09 -21.79
N PRO A 466 -1.01 -11.21 -22.38
CA PRO A 466 -0.52 -12.52 -22.00
C PRO A 466 1.00 -12.64 -22.16
N PRO A 467 1.64 -13.56 -21.41
CA PRO A 467 3.08 -13.76 -21.49
C PRO A 467 3.50 -14.26 -22.89
N GLY A 468 4.70 -13.87 -23.31
CA GLY A 468 5.26 -14.16 -24.63
C GLY A 468 5.90 -12.93 -25.27
N SER A 469 6.35 -13.07 -26.51
CA SER A 469 7.14 -12.06 -27.23
C SER A 469 6.51 -10.67 -27.28
N ARG A 470 5.17 -10.58 -27.36
CA ARG A 470 4.44 -9.30 -27.35
C ARG A 470 4.59 -8.56 -26.03
N LEU A 471 4.45 -9.25 -24.90
CA LEU A 471 4.62 -8.65 -23.58
C LEU A 471 6.08 -8.23 -23.38
N THR A 472 7.04 -9.09 -23.74
CA THR A 472 8.48 -8.76 -23.68
C THR A 472 8.79 -7.52 -24.50
N THR A 473 8.32 -7.44 -25.75
CA THR A 473 8.52 -6.27 -26.61
C THR A 473 7.97 -4.99 -25.95
N LEU A 474 6.75 -5.03 -25.41
CA LEU A 474 6.12 -3.86 -24.78
C LEU A 474 6.82 -3.41 -23.50
N ILE A 475 7.30 -4.36 -22.68
CA ILE A 475 8.09 -4.07 -21.48
C ILE A 475 9.35 -3.30 -21.87
N TYR A 476 10.12 -3.82 -22.84
CA TYR A 476 11.37 -3.20 -23.27
C TYR A 476 11.13 -1.86 -23.97
N ALA A 477 10.05 -1.73 -24.74
CA ALA A 477 9.65 -0.46 -25.35
C ALA A 477 9.30 0.61 -24.31
N CYS A 478 8.57 0.25 -23.25
CA CYS A 478 8.26 1.18 -22.15
C CYS A 478 9.53 1.60 -21.41
N LEU A 479 10.42 0.65 -21.10
CA LEU A 479 11.69 0.94 -20.45
C LEU A 479 12.59 1.83 -21.31
N LYS A 480 12.63 1.60 -22.64
CA LYS A 480 13.40 2.41 -23.59
C LYS A 480 12.87 3.84 -23.68
N LEU A 481 11.54 4.00 -23.69
CA LEU A 481 10.87 5.30 -23.71
C LEU A 481 10.99 6.05 -22.37
N GLY A 482 11.29 5.35 -21.27
CA GLY A 482 11.28 5.91 -19.92
C GLY A 482 9.88 5.97 -19.30
N ALA A 483 8.93 5.19 -19.79
CA ALA A 483 7.62 5.00 -19.17
C ALA A 483 7.69 4.05 -17.98
N VAL A 484 6.79 4.24 -17.00
CA VAL A 484 6.72 3.45 -15.77
C VAL A 484 5.73 2.30 -15.96
N ILE A 485 6.21 1.07 -15.93
CA ILE A 485 5.36 -0.11 -16.13
C ILE A 485 4.57 -0.39 -14.86
N VAL A 486 3.24 -0.45 -14.94
CA VAL A 486 2.39 -0.87 -13.81
C VAL A 486 2.03 -2.35 -13.98
N VAL A 487 2.53 -3.19 -13.08
CA VAL A 487 2.25 -4.63 -13.06
C VAL A 487 1.37 -4.96 -11.86
N ALA A 488 0.14 -5.37 -12.16
CA ALA A 488 -0.78 -5.92 -11.18
C ALA A 488 -1.18 -7.33 -11.62
N ASP A 489 -0.81 -8.32 -10.81
CA ASP A 489 -1.03 -9.73 -11.12
C ASP A 489 -2.52 -10.08 -11.10
N THR A 490 -2.96 -10.89 -12.07
CA THR A 490 -4.34 -11.38 -12.18
C THR A 490 -4.79 -12.24 -11.00
N GLY A 491 -3.84 -12.86 -10.28
CA GLY A 491 -4.06 -13.61 -9.04
C GLY A 491 -4.57 -12.77 -7.87
N LEU A 492 -4.57 -11.43 -7.98
CA LEU A 492 -5.30 -10.52 -7.08
C LEU A 492 -6.82 -10.68 -7.18
N GLY A 493 -7.31 -11.38 -8.21
CA GLY A 493 -8.71 -11.41 -8.60
C GLY A 493 -9.19 -10.05 -9.10
N LEU A 494 -10.37 -10.01 -9.70
CA LEU A 494 -10.88 -8.80 -10.36
C LEU A 494 -11.03 -7.60 -9.41
N LYS A 495 -11.40 -7.85 -8.15
CA LYS A 495 -11.55 -6.81 -7.12
C LYS A 495 -10.19 -6.24 -6.70
N GLY A 496 -9.19 -7.09 -6.47
CA GLY A 496 -7.84 -6.67 -6.11
C GLY A 496 -7.15 -5.94 -7.26
N LEU A 497 -7.27 -6.48 -8.47
CA LEU A 497 -6.76 -5.86 -9.70
C LEU A 497 -7.36 -4.47 -9.94
N THR A 498 -8.68 -4.34 -9.82
CA THR A 498 -9.37 -3.03 -9.94
C THR A 498 -8.88 -2.03 -8.89
N ARG A 499 -8.65 -2.48 -7.65
CA ARG A 499 -8.11 -1.62 -6.59
C ARG A 499 -6.69 -1.15 -6.91
N ALA A 500 -5.83 -2.06 -7.36
CA ALA A 500 -4.46 -1.79 -7.74
C ALA A 500 -4.40 -0.76 -8.88
N LEU A 501 -5.11 -0.99 -9.99
CA LEU A 501 -5.11 -0.07 -11.14
C LEU A 501 -5.69 1.31 -10.79
N LYS A 502 -6.78 1.36 -10.00
CA LYS A 502 -7.31 2.65 -9.50
C LYS A 502 -6.40 3.32 -8.48
N GLY A 503 -5.48 2.59 -7.85
CA GLY A 503 -4.48 3.13 -6.92
C GLY A 503 -3.27 3.69 -7.68
N ALA A 504 -2.77 2.93 -8.65
CA ALA A 504 -1.63 3.30 -9.48
C ALA A 504 -1.93 4.43 -10.47
N ASN A 505 -3.20 4.60 -10.86
CA ASN A 505 -3.67 5.61 -11.81
C ASN A 505 -2.84 5.67 -13.11
N PRO A 506 -2.71 4.55 -13.85
CA PRO A 506 -2.03 4.55 -15.13
C PRO A 506 -2.67 5.56 -16.11
N GLN A 507 -1.83 6.30 -16.82
CA GLN A 507 -2.22 7.14 -17.95
C GLN A 507 -2.62 6.29 -19.16
N PHE A 508 -2.06 5.08 -19.29
CA PHE A 508 -2.32 4.19 -20.41
C PHE A 508 -2.56 2.74 -19.97
N ILE A 509 -3.48 2.06 -20.63
CA ILE A 509 -3.69 0.62 -20.53
C ILE A 509 -3.50 0.01 -21.92
N VAL A 510 -2.46 -0.79 -22.08
CA VAL A 510 -2.20 -1.57 -23.30
C VAL A 510 -2.66 -2.99 -23.07
N GLY A 511 -3.59 -3.51 -23.87
CA GLY A 511 -4.14 -4.85 -23.61
C GLY A 511 -4.86 -5.51 -24.76
N ILE A 512 -5.19 -6.79 -24.55
CA ILE A 512 -6.05 -7.58 -25.46
C ILE A 512 -7.53 -7.15 -25.33
N PRO A 513 -8.39 -7.43 -26.32
CA PRO A 513 -9.80 -6.98 -26.31
C PRO A 513 -10.57 -7.29 -25.03
N ALA A 514 -10.39 -8.49 -24.46
CA ALA A 514 -11.03 -8.89 -23.21
C ALA A 514 -10.61 -8.01 -22.02
N ALA A 515 -9.32 -7.68 -21.92
CA ALA A 515 -8.79 -6.80 -20.89
C ALA A 515 -9.29 -5.35 -21.07
N LEU A 516 -9.36 -4.86 -22.29
CA LEU A 516 -9.87 -3.51 -22.59
C LEU A 516 -11.37 -3.39 -22.34
N ALA A 517 -12.13 -4.46 -22.56
CA ALA A 517 -13.54 -4.55 -22.19
C ALA A 517 -13.71 -4.49 -20.66
N ALA A 518 -12.86 -5.20 -19.90
CA ALA A 518 -12.84 -5.13 -18.43
C ALA A 518 -12.47 -3.72 -17.94
N ALA A 519 -11.42 -3.11 -18.52
CA ALA A 519 -11.00 -1.75 -18.21
C ALA A 519 -12.13 -0.74 -18.42
N ARG A 520 -12.86 -0.85 -19.53
CA ARG A 520 -14.05 -0.04 -19.82
C ARG A 520 -15.14 -0.22 -18.76
N SER A 521 -15.50 -1.47 -18.49
CA SER A 521 -16.66 -1.83 -17.66
C SER A 521 -16.44 -1.51 -16.19
N LEU A 522 -15.20 -1.63 -15.72
CA LEU A 522 -14.81 -1.41 -14.32
C LEU A 522 -14.28 0.02 -14.06
N LEU A 523 -14.27 0.85 -15.11
CA LEU A 523 -13.80 2.23 -15.08
C LEU A 523 -12.35 2.31 -14.55
N TRP A 524 -11.47 1.50 -15.14
CA TRP A 524 -10.04 1.62 -14.88
C TRP A 524 -9.52 2.91 -15.53
N PRO A 525 -8.63 3.65 -14.86
CA PRO A 525 -8.08 4.90 -15.40
C PRO A 525 -7.15 4.64 -16.58
N GLY A 526 -7.01 5.64 -17.45
CA GLY A 526 -6.05 5.64 -18.56
C GLY A 526 -6.68 5.49 -19.94
N GLN A 527 -5.95 5.98 -20.94
CA GLN A 527 -6.25 5.79 -22.36
C GLN A 527 -6.02 4.33 -22.74
N ARG A 528 -6.98 3.73 -23.44
CA ARG A 528 -6.93 2.33 -23.84
C ARG A 528 -6.25 2.21 -25.21
N ILE A 529 -5.25 1.35 -25.29
CA ILE A 529 -4.50 1.03 -26.50
C ILE A 529 -4.60 -0.49 -26.70
N SER A 530 -4.90 -0.94 -27.91
CA SER A 530 -4.88 -2.37 -28.22
C SER A 530 -3.48 -2.84 -28.57
N VAL A 531 -3.18 -4.08 -28.23
CA VAL A 531 -1.90 -4.70 -28.64
C VAL A 531 -1.88 -4.83 -30.16
N GLU A 532 -2.92 -5.46 -30.72
CA GLU A 532 -3.08 -5.71 -32.16
C GLU A 532 -4.14 -4.77 -32.77
N PRO A 533 -4.11 -4.53 -34.09
CA PRO A 533 -5.14 -3.80 -34.79
C PRO A 533 -6.53 -4.41 -34.60
N LEU A 534 -7.53 -3.56 -34.39
CA LEU A 534 -8.93 -3.97 -34.28
C LEU A 534 -9.71 -3.38 -35.45
N ASN A 535 -10.87 -3.96 -35.76
CA ASN A 535 -11.76 -3.31 -36.73
C ASN A 535 -12.43 -2.07 -36.11
N ALA A 536 -12.88 -1.13 -36.96
CA ALA A 536 -13.46 0.15 -36.52
C ALA A 536 -14.63 0.00 -35.53
N PHE A 537 -15.41 -1.07 -35.63
CA PHE A 537 -16.50 -1.35 -34.69
C PHE A 537 -15.97 -1.69 -33.29
N GLN A 538 -14.97 -2.59 -33.22
CA GLN A 538 -14.32 -2.98 -31.96
C GLN A 538 -13.58 -1.81 -31.31
N GLU A 539 -12.87 -0.99 -32.09
CA GLU A 539 -12.18 0.20 -31.57
C GLU A 539 -13.16 1.17 -30.90
N ARG A 540 -14.28 1.47 -31.58
CA ARG A 540 -15.31 2.36 -31.04
C ARG A 540 -15.99 1.77 -29.80
N LEU A 541 -16.32 0.47 -29.83
CA LEU A 541 -16.96 -0.22 -28.70
C LEU A 541 -16.06 -0.21 -27.46
N LEU A 542 -14.78 -0.55 -27.64
CA LEU A 542 -13.80 -0.64 -26.58
C LEU A 542 -13.19 0.71 -26.21
N GLY A 543 -13.45 1.77 -26.99
CA GLY A 543 -12.89 3.11 -26.77
C GLY A 543 -11.37 3.13 -26.85
N VAL A 544 -10.82 2.48 -27.87
CA VAL A 544 -9.38 2.33 -28.11
C VAL A 544 -8.89 3.47 -28.99
N SER A 545 -7.74 4.06 -28.63
CA SER A 545 -7.15 5.19 -29.36
C SER A 545 -6.23 4.78 -30.51
N GLY A 546 -5.81 3.52 -30.53
CA GLY A 546 -4.96 2.93 -31.57
C GLY A 546 -4.38 1.60 -31.12
N SER A 547 -3.48 1.05 -31.93
CA SER A 547 -2.81 -0.23 -31.67
C SER A 547 -1.30 -0.10 -31.72
N VAL A 548 -0.58 -0.90 -30.93
CA VAL A 548 0.89 -0.86 -30.90
C VAL A 548 1.51 -1.60 -32.09
N PHE A 549 1.00 -2.78 -32.43
CA PHE A 549 1.54 -3.61 -33.52
C PHE A 549 0.77 -3.41 -34.84
N ALA A 550 0.48 -2.16 -35.20
CA ALA A 550 -0.08 -1.84 -36.51
C ALA A 550 0.90 -2.19 -37.63
N VAL A 551 0.38 -2.56 -38.81
CA VAL A 551 1.21 -2.80 -39.99
C VAL A 551 1.90 -1.48 -40.34
N ALA A 552 3.22 -1.42 -40.21
CA ALA A 552 4.01 -0.24 -40.50
C ALA A 552 3.68 0.28 -41.92
N GLN A 553 3.32 1.56 -42.03
CA GLN A 553 3.37 2.21 -43.34
C GLN A 553 4.85 2.24 -43.75
N LYS A 554 5.16 1.71 -44.94
CA LYS A 554 6.50 1.59 -45.56
C LYS A 554 7.33 2.88 -45.66
N ASN A 555 6.92 4.00 -45.05
CA ASN A 555 7.49 5.33 -45.24
C ASN A 555 8.17 5.95 -44.00
N GLN A 556 8.24 5.27 -42.85
CA GLN A 556 9.08 5.76 -41.73
C GLN A 556 10.51 5.22 -41.88
N THR A 557 11.40 6.03 -42.45
CA THR A 557 12.81 5.73 -42.71
C THR A 557 13.75 6.31 -41.63
N GLY A 558 13.24 6.60 -40.44
CA GLY A 558 14.04 7.13 -39.32
C GLY A 558 13.77 6.41 -38.01
N THR A 559 14.84 6.03 -37.31
CA THR A 559 14.78 5.59 -35.91
C THR A 559 14.48 6.80 -35.02
N VAL A 560 13.40 6.73 -34.23
CA VAL A 560 13.15 7.73 -33.20
C VAL A 560 14.06 7.41 -32.02
N GLU A 561 15.08 8.24 -31.78
CA GLU A 561 15.90 8.12 -30.60
C GLU A 561 15.21 8.77 -29.39
N PHE A 562 15.21 8.05 -28.27
CA PHE A 562 14.73 8.54 -26.98
C PHE A 562 15.94 8.78 -26.07
N PRO A 563 15.95 9.87 -25.28
CA PRO A 563 16.97 10.05 -24.25
C PRO A 563 16.98 8.85 -23.30
N ALA A 564 18.15 8.30 -23.01
CA ALA A 564 18.28 7.23 -22.04
C ALA A 564 17.72 7.68 -20.68
N PRO A 565 16.81 6.90 -20.06
CA PRO A 565 16.28 7.25 -18.74
C PRO A 565 17.40 7.37 -17.70
N ALA A 566 17.26 8.32 -16.78
CA ALA A 566 18.18 8.43 -15.65
C ALA A 566 18.14 7.14 -14.80
N PRO A 567 19.26 6.74 -14.17
CA PRO A 567 19.30 5.53 -13.35
C PRO A 567 18.25 5.53 -12.23
N ASP A 568 17.99 6.69 -11.64
CA ASP A 568 17.06 6.85 -10.52
C ASP A 568 15.63 7.24 -10.98
N ALA A 569 15.36 7.21 -12.28
CA ALA A 569 13.99 7.36 -12.79
C ALA A 569 13.16 6.12 -12.48
N ASP A 570 11.90 6.32 -12.09
CA ASP A 570 10.93 5.24 -11.92
C ASP A 570 10.83 4.41 -13.21
N ALA A 571 10.84 3.08 -13.06
CA ALA A 571 10.79 2.12 -14.16
C ALA A 571 9.58 1.19 -14.04
N ALA A 572 9.19 0.82 -12.82
CA ALA A 572 8.02 -0.02 -12.60
C ALA A 572 7.32 0.23 -11.26
N VAL A 573 6.01 -0.04 -11.22
CA VAL A 573 5.21 -0.20 -10.01
C VAL A 573 4.66 -1.62 -9.97
N LEU A 574 5.18 -2.44 -9.06
CA LEU A 574 4.82 -3.85 -8.91
C LEU A 574 3.90 -4.02 -7.70
N TYR A 575 2.73 -4.65 -7.88
CA TYR A 575 1.79 -4.86 -6.78
C TYR A 575 2.05 -6.16 -6.01
N THR A 576 2.05 -6.06 -4.67
CA THR A 576 2.09 -7.22 -3.77
C THR A 576 0.81 -8.06 -3.88
N SER A 577 0.85 -9.32 -3.42
CA SER A 577 -0.30 -10.25 -3.51
C SER A 577 -1.52 -9.86 -2.67
N GLY A 578 -1.40 -8.90 -1.75
CA GLY A 578 -2.50 -8.47 -0.87
C GLY A 578 -3.10 -9.59 0.00
N SER A 579 -2.28 -10.58 0.41
CA SER A 579 -2.75 -11.72 1.21
C SER A 579 -3.02 -11.38 2.67
N THR A 580 -2.26 -10.45 3.24
CA THR A 580 -2.37 -9.99 4.65
C THR A 580 -3.03 -8.61 4.77
N GLY A 581 -3.55 -8.07 3.66
CA GLY A 581 -4.11 -6.71 3.60
C GLY A 581 -4.27 -6.21 2.16
N PRO A 582 -4.60 -4.93 1.95
CA PRO A 582 -4.63 -4.36 0.61
C PRO A 582 -3.29 -4.52 -0.11
N ALA A 583 -3.33 -4.81 -1.41
CA ALA A 583 -2.14 -4.89 -2.24
C ALA A 583 -1.40 -3.53 -2.26
N LYS A 584 -0.08 -3.57 -2.06
CA LYS A 584 0.80 -2.41 -1.99
C LYS A 584 1.53 -2.25 -3.32
N GLY A 585 1.63 -1.04 -3.85
CA GLY A 585 2.43 -0.76 -5.05
C GLY A 585 3.88 -0.49 -4.65
N VAL A 586 4.82 -1.24 -5.20
CA VAL A 586 6.26 -1.15 -4.94
C VAL A 586 6.92 -0.48 -6.13
N VAL A 587 7.59 0.65 -5.91
CA VAL A 587 8.27 1.41 -6.96
C VAL A 587 9.71 0.93 -7.11
N TYR A 588 10.07 0.60 -8.34
CA TYR A 588 11.42 0.29 -8.79
C TYR A 588 11.92 1.37 -9.73
N THR A 589 13.15 1.81 -9.54
CA THR A 589 13.91 2.64 -10.48
C THR A 589 14.64 1.79 -11.51
N GLN A 590 15.17 2.41 -12.56
CA GLN A 590 16.03 1.74 -13.55
C GLN A 590 17.23 1.07 -12.88
N ARG A 591 17.83 1.72 -11.86
CA ARG A 591 18.95 1.20 -11.08
C ARG A 591 18.59 -0.08 -10.33
N GLN A 592 17.41 -0.15 -9.73
CA GLN A 592 17.00 -1.34 -8.96
C GLN A 592 16.65 -2.51 -9.86
N LEU A 593 16.05 -2.26 -11.03
CA LEU A 593 15.84 -3.32 -12.03
C LEU A 593 17.17 -3.86 -12.56
N ALA A 594 18.16 -2.99 -12.79
CA ALA A 594 19.52 -3.42 -13.14
C ALA A 594 20.19 -4.22 -12.00
N GLY A 595 20.05 -3.76 -10.76
CA GLY A 595 20.53 -4.49 -9.58
C GLY A 595 19.91 -5.88 -9.47
N MET A 596 18.62 -6.03 -9.83
CA MET A 596 17.92 -7.33 -9.80
C MET A 596 18.50 -8.28 -10.85
N ARG A 597 18.72 -7.78 -12.08
CA ARG A 597 19.42 -8.53 -13.13
C ARG A 597 20.79 -8.99 -12.62
N ASP A 598 21.56 -8.09 -12.03
CA ASP A 598 22.93 -8.40 -11.58
C ASP A 598 22.93 -9.42 -10.44
N ALA A 599 22.03 -9.28 -9.46
CA ALA A 599 21.90 -10.24 -8.37
C ALA A 599 21.58 -11.65 -8.91
N ILE A 600 20.64 -11.76 -9.84
CA ILE A 600 20.26 -13.05 -10.45
C ILE A 600 21.41 -13.60 -11.30
N ALA A 601 22.04 -12.77 -12.13
CA ALA A 601 23.12 -13.20 -13.02
C ALA A 601 24.30 -13.80 -12.25
N HIS A 602 24.78 -13.09 -11.22
CA HIS A 602 25.96 -13.51 -10.47
C HIS A 602 25.66 -14.65 -9.48
N THR A 603 24.43 -14.74 -8.96
CA THR A 603 24.07 -15.81 -8.02
C THR A 603 23.90 -17.16 -8.72
N TYR A 604 23.33 -17.16 -9.93
CA TYR A 604 23.01 -18.40 -10.66
C TYR A 604 23.93 -18.67 -11.85
N GLY A 605 24.94 -17.81 -12.09
CA GLY A 605 25.91 -17.98 -13.17
C GLY A 605 25.29 -17.86 -14.57
N PHE A 606 24.38 -16.88 -14.78
CA PHE A 606 23.90 -16.61 -16.14
C PHE A 606 25.02 -15.98 -16.96
N GLU A 607 25.39 -16.66 -18.04
CA GLU A 607 26.35 -16.20 -19.02
C GLU A 607 25.66 -15.90 -20.37
N GLU A 608 26.36 -15.18 -21.24
CA GLU A 608 25.91 -14.95 -22.60
C GLU A 608 25.70 -16.30 -23.31
N GLY A 609 24.53 -16.48 -23.93
CA GLY A 609 24.15 -17.75 -24.55
C GLY A 609 23.37 -18.71 -23.64
N SER A 610 23.15 -18.38 -22.37
CA SER A 610 22.21 -19.10 -21.50
C SER A 610 20.81 -19.20 -22.14
N ALA A 611 20.06 -20.23 -21.78
CA ALA A 611 18.72 -20.49 -22.32
C ALA A 611 17.73 -20.76 -21.17
N LEU A 612 16.75 -19.88 -21.03
CA LEU A 612 15.81 -19.81 -19.91
C LEU A 612 14.39 -20.17 -20.33
N VAL A 613 13.82 -21.20 -19.70
CA VAL A 613 12.37 -21.43 -19.71
C VAL A 613 11.72 -20.56 -18.64
N ALA A 614 11.01 -19.52 -19.07
CA ALA A 614 10.27 -18.60 -18.22
C ALA A 614 8.84 -19.11 -17.94
N GLY A 615 8.72 -20.12 -17.07
CA GLY A 615 7.45 -20.64 -16.57
C GLY A 615 6.77 -19.73 -15.52
N PHE A 616 7.14 -18.46 -15.46
CA PHE A 616 6.48 -17.45 -14.62
C PHE A 616 6.56 -16.07 -15.29
N ALA A 617 5.40 -15.55 -15.67
CA ALA A 617 5.28 -14.39 -16.56
C ALA A 617 5.93 -13.07 -16.12
N PRO A 618 5.93 -12.70 -14.82
CA PRO A 618 6.64 -11.50 -14.37
C PRO A 618 8.15 -11.53 -14.66
N PHE A 619 8.75 -12.71 -14.89
CA PHE A 619 10.15 -12.87 -15.27
C PHE A 619 10.39 -12.93 -16.78
N ALA A 620 9.37 -12.70 -17.61
CA ALA A 620 9.57 -12.48 -19.05
C ALA A 620 10.49 -11.27 -19.34
N LEU A 621 10.64 -10.35 -18.38
CA LEU A 621 11.64 -9.28 -18.40
C LEU A 621 13.08 -9.81 -18.32
N LEU A 622 13.34 -10.89 -17.56
CA LEU A 622 14.70 -11.27 -17.17
C LEU A 622 15.50 -11.93 -18.29
N GLY A 623 14.87 -12.75 -19.14
CA GLY A 623 15.59 -13.49 -20.18
C GLY A 623 16.47 -12.58 -21.04
N PRO A 624 15.88 -11.63 -21.80
CA PRO A 624 16.68 -10.75 -22.63
C PRO A 624 17.59 -9.80 -21.81
N ALA A 625 17.24 -9.49 -20.56
CA ALA A 625 18.04 -8.62 -19.69
C ALA A 625 19.34 -9.30 -19.26
N LEU A 626 19.28 -10.62 -19.07
CA LEU A 626 20.42 -11.48 -18.75
C LEU A 626 21.23 -11.86 -20.00
N GLY A 627 20.82 -11.42 -21.20
CA GLY A 627 21.44 -11.88 -22.45
C GLY A 627 21.08 -13.33 -22.81
N ALA A 628 20.05 -13.89 -22.19
CA ALA A 628 19.64 -15.28 -22.38
C ALA A 628 18.53 -15.41 -23.43
N THR A 629 18.58 -16.49 -24.22
CA THR A 629 17.43 -16.92 -25.02
C THR A 629 16.31 -17.31 -24.07
N SER A 630 15.09 -16.85 -24.32
CA SER A 630 13.95 -17.12 -23.44
C SER A 630 12.80 -17.80 -24.16
N VAL A 631 12.14 -18.73 -23.48
CA VAL A 631 10.92 -19.37 -23.98
C VAL A 631 9.84 -19.34 -22.91
N THR A 632 8.60 -19.07 -23.32
CA THR A 632 7.43 -19.21 -22.45
C THR A 632 6.74 -20.53 -22.76
N PRO A 633 6.66 -21.49 -21.82
CA PRO A 633 5.92 -22.73 -22.05
C PRO A 633 4.42 -22.47 -22.12
N LYS A 634 3.65 -23.40 -22.68
CA LYS A 634 2.18 -23.32 -22.61
C LYS A 634 1.73 -23.42 -21.15
N MET A 635 1.28 -22.31 -20.60
CA MET A 635 0.68 -22.27 -19.26
C MET A 635 -0.30 -21.10 -19.13
N ASP A 636 -1.33 -21.31 -18.34
CA ASP A 636 -2.16 -20.24 -17.82
C ASP A 636 -1.57 -19.76 -16.49
N VAL A 637 -1.08 -18.52 -16.46
CA VAL A 637 -0.52 -17.90 -15.24
C VAL A 637 -1.52 -17.81 -14.09
N THR A 638 -2.82 -17.79 -14.40
CA THR A 638 -3.90 -17.80 -13.40
C THR A 638 -4.24 -19.20 -12.91
N LYS A 639 -3.75 -20.23 -13.61
CA LYS A 639 -3.90 -21.64 -13.24
C LYS A 639 -2.56 -22.36 -13.45
N PRO A 640 -1.54 -22.11 -12.59
CA PRO A 640 -0.20 -22.69 -12.76
C PRO A 640 -0.18 -24.23 -12.87
N LYS A 641 -1.20 -24.91 -12.30
CA LYS A 641 -1.42 -26.36 -12.45
C LYS A 641 -1.65 -26.83 -13.90
N THR A 642 -1.74 -25.92 -14.87
CA THR A 642 -1.87 -26.27 -16.29
C THR A 642 -0.55 -26.60 -16.97
N LEU A 643 0.60 -26.29 -16.36
CA LEU A 643 1.90 -26.67 -16.90
C LEU A 643 2.11 -28.19 -16.75
N THR A 644 2.22 -28.90 -17.87
CA THR A 644 2.52 -30.34 -17.90
C THR A 644 4.01 -30.59 -18.10
N ALA A 645 4.47 -31.79 -17.78
CA ALA A 645 5.84 -32.21 -18.04
C ALA A 645 6.20 -32.09 -19.53
N THR A 646 5.30 -32.54 -20.40
CA THR A 646 5.43 -32.49 -21.86
C THR A 646 5.61 -31.05 -22.36
N ALA A 647 4.78 -30.11 -21.89
CA ALA A 647 4.88 -28.71 -22.29
C ALA A 647 6.17 -28.04 -21.80
N LEU A 648 6.61 -28.37 -20.57
CA LEU A 648 7.89 -27.90 -20.04
C LEU A 648 9.07 -28.45 -20.85
N ALA A 649 9.08 -29.75 -21.12
CA ALA A 649 10.14 -30.41 -21.85
C ALA A 649 10.26 -29.94 -23.30
N SER A 650 9.12 -29.75 -23.99
CA SER A 650 9.12 -29.21 -25.35
C SER A 650 9.58 -27.76 -25.40
N ALA A 651 9.26 -26.95 -24.38
CA ALA A 651 9.81 -25.60 -24.27
C ALA A 651 11.34 -25.65 -24.02
N ALA A 652 11.80 -26.52 -23.13
CA ALA A 652 13.23 -26.72 -22.88
C ALA A 652 13.98 -27.17 -24.15
N GLU A 653 13.41 -28.10 -24.90
CA GLU A 653 13.95 -28.58 -26.17
C GLU A 653 14.03 -27.47 -27.23
N ALA A 654 13.01 -26.62 -27.33
CA ALA A 654 12.92 -25.56 -28.35
C ALA A 654 14.05 -24.52 -28.29
N ILE A 655 14.72 -24.37 -27.14
CA ILE A 655 15.82 -23.41 -26.96
C ILE A 655 17.09 -24.03 -26.38
N ASP A 656 17.16 -25.36 -26.26
CA ASP A 656 18.24 -26.07 -25.57
C ASP A 656 18.49 -25.53 -24.15
N ALA A 657 17.42 -25.46 -23.34
CA ALA A 657 17.42 -24.75 -22.07
C ALA A 657 18.45 -25.27 -21.07
N SER A 658 19.25 -24.35 -20.53
CA SER A 658 20.11 -24.57 -19.37
C SER A 658 19.37 -24.34 -18.06
N THR A 659 18.36 -23.46 -18.07
CA THR A 659 17.68 -23.00 -16.85
C THR A 659 16.17 -23.06 -16.99
N VAL A 660 15.49 -23.53 -15.94
CA VAL A 660 14.03 -23.50 -15.83
C VAL A 660 13.64 -22.64 -14.63
N PHE A 661 12.73 -21.70 -14.84
CA PHE A 661 12.04 -21.00 -13.75
C PHE A 661 10.57 -21.39 -13.75
N ALA A 662 10.05 -21.96 -12.66
CA ALA A 662 8.62 -22.27 -12.53
C ALA A 662 8.13 -22.16 -11.08
N SER A 663 6.85 -21.86 -10.88
CA SER A 663 6.28 -21.79 -9.52
C SER A 663 6.12 -23.18 -8.90
N PRO A 664 6.13 -23.31 -7.55
CA PRO A 664 5.96 -24.61 -6.90
C PRO A 664 4.67 -25.32 -7.32
N ALA A 665 3.57 -24.58 -7.48
CA ALA A 665 2.27 -25.12 -7.91
C ALA A 665 2.30 -25.68 -9.34
N ALA A 666 3.11 -25.11 -10.24
CA ALA A 666 3.31 -25.63 -11.58
C ALA A 666 4.16 -26.92 -11.55
N LEU A 667 5.23 -26.92 -10.76
CA LEU A 667 6.14 -28.06 -10.63
C LEU A 667 5.47 -29.32 -10.05
N VAL A 668 4.50 -29.15 -9.15
CA VAL A 668 3.67 -30.28 -8.66
C VAL A 668 2.99 -31.01 -9.83
N ASN A 669 2.40 -30.27 -10.77
CA ASN A 669 1.72 -30.88 -11.91
C ASN A 669 2.70 -31.45 -12.94
N VAL A 670 3.86 -30.81 -13.12
CA VAL A 670 4.97 -31.34 -13.94
C VAL A 670 5.40 -32.72 -13.42
N VAL A 671 5.65 -32.86 -12.12
CA VAL A 671 6.01 -34.18 -11.53
C VAL A 671 4.88 -35.18 -11.69
N ALA A 672 3.62 -34.77 -11.46
CA ALA A 672 2.46 -35.65 -11.59
C ALA A 672 2.26 -36.20 -13.02
N THR A 673 2.64 -35.42 -14.03
CA THR A 673 2.51 -35.76 -15.46
C THR A 673 3.81 -36.30 -16.08
N ALA A 674 4.88 -36.48 -15.30
CA ALA A 674 6.20 -36.90 -15.79
C ALA A 674 6.23 -38.29 -16.47
N LYS A 675 5.19 -39.11 -16.27
CA LYS A 675 5.03 -40.41 -16.97
C LYS A 675 4.69 -40.27 -18.45
N GLU A 676 4.20 -39.11 -18.88
CA GLU A 676 3.80 -38.82 -20.26
C GLU A 676 4.99 -38.43 -21.16
N LEU A 677 6.17 -38.24 -20.58
CA LEU A 677 7.36 -37.82 -21.31
C LEU A 677 7.91 -38.89 -22.24
N THR A 678 8.22 -38.48 -23.46
CA THR A 678 8.98 -39.26 -24.44
C THR A 678 10.49 -39.22 -24.13
N GLU A 679 11.26 -40.14 -24.71
CA GLU A 679 12.73 -40.16 -24.53
C GLU A 679 13.45 -38.87 -24.99
N PRO A 680 13.09 -38.25 -26.14
CA PRO A 680 13.66 -36.95 -26.52
C PRO A 680 13.37 -35.86 -25.47
N GLN A 681 12.15 -35.82 -24.94
CA GLN A 681 11.76 -34.85 -23.92
C GLN A 681 12.49 -35.07 -22.59
N ARG A 682 12.71 -36.33 -22.17
CA ARG A 682 13.56 -36.64 -21.01
C ARG A 682 15.00 -36.18 -21.25
N SER A 683 15.52 -36.41 -22.45
CA SER A 683 16.86 -35.98 -22.84
C SER A 683 17.01 -34.46 -22.83
N ALA A 684 15.98 -33.73 -23.27
CA ALA A 684 15.95 -32.26 -23.18
C ALA A 684 15.98 -31.77 -21.73
N LEU A 685 15.15 -32.34 -20.84
CA LEU A 685 15.16 -31.99 -19.42
C LEU A 685 16.47 -32.35 -18.72
N ALA A 686 17.15 -33.42 -19.14
CA ALA A 686 18.46 -33.78 -18.60
C ALA A 686 19.57 -32.77 -18.93
N LYS A 687 19.38 -31.87 -19.90
CA LYS A 687 20.35 -30.79 -20.20
C LYS A 687 20.21 -29.58 -19.27
N VAL A 688 19.08 -29.47 -18.57
CA VAL A 688 18.86 -28.39 -17.61
C VAL A 688 19.86 -28.55 -16.46
N THR A 689 20.60 -27.48 -16.17
CA THR A 689 21.61 -27.42 -15.10
C THR A 689 21.13 -26.64 -13.88
N THR A 690 20.06 -25.85 -14.02
CA THR A 690 19.50 -25.05 -12.93
C THR A 690 17.97 -25.00 -12.99
N VAL A 691 17.32 -25.30 -11.87
CA VAL A 691 15.88 -25.06 -11.70
C VAL A 691 15.66 -24.06 -10.58
N LEU A 692 15.01 -22.95 -10.89
CA LEU A 692 14.64 -21.92 -9.94
C LEU A 692 13.14 -22.01 -9.65
N SER A 693 12.77 -21.99 -8.37
CA SER A 693 11.36 -21.97 -7.99
C SER A 693 11.13 -21.13 -6.74
N ALA A 694 10.28 -20.11 -6.87
CA ALA A 694 10.08 -19.08 -5.85
C ALA A 694 8.59 -18.81 -5.58
N GLY A 695 8.33 -18.05 -4.52
CA GLY A 695 7.01 -17.52 -4.18
C GLY A 695 6.25 -18.30 -3.10
N ALA A 696 6.66 -19.54 -2.81
CA ALA A 696 6.22 -20.33 -1.67
C ALA A 696 7.29 -21.39 -1.33
N PRO A 697 7.34 -21.88 -0.08
CA PRO A 697 8.18 -23.01 0.28
C PRO A 697 7.89 -24.25 -0.57
N ILE A 698 8.93 -25.02 -0.89
CA ILE A 698 8.82 -26.27 -1.64
C ILE A 698 9.06 -27.46 -0.72
N PRO A 699 8.11 -28.39 -0.60
CA PRO A 699 8.32 -29.58 0.20
C PRO A 699 9.49 -30.42 -0.34
N VAL A 700 10.33 -30.94 0.56
CA VAL A 700 11.45 -31.82 0.24
C VAL A 700 11.06 -32.99 -0.68
N PRO A 701 9.91 -33.68 -0.49
CA PRO A 701 9.50 -34.76 -1.41
C PRO A 701 9.29 -34.28 -2.86
N LEU A 702 8.87 -33.03 -3.06
CA LEU A 702 8.73 -32.48 -4.42
C LEU A 702 10.11 -32.21 -5.03
N LEU A 703 11.07 -31.67 -4.26
CA LEU A 703 12.45 -31.48 -4.71
C LEU A 703 13.11 -32.81 -5.10
N GLN A 704 12.91 -33.86 -4.30
CA GLN A 704 13.38 -35.22 -4.61
C GLN A 704 12.78 -35.77 -5.90
N ALA A 705 11.48 -35.56 -6.13
CA ALA A 705 10.84 -36.01 -7.36
C ALA A 705 11.30 -35.20 -8.59
N LEU A 706 11.54 -33.90 -8.41
CA LEU A 706 12.10 -33.03 -9.45
C LEU A 706 13.54 -33.40 -9.79
N SER A 707 14.38 -33.71 -8.81
CA SER A 707 15.78 -34.09 -9.07
C SER A 707 15.89 -35.36 -9.90
N GLN A 708 14.90 -36.27 -9.82
CA GLN A 708 14.82 -37.44 -10.72
C GLN A 708 14.45 -37.06 -12.16
N LEU A 709 13.69 -35.98 -12.34
CA LEU A 709 13.23 -35.51 -13.64
C LEU A 709 14.28 -34.66 -14.37
N VAL A 710 15.07 -33.89 -13.63
CA VAL A 710 16.17 -33.03 -14.12
C VAL A 710 17.48 -33.42 -13.42
N PRO A 711 18.04 -34.62 -13.71
CA PRO A 711 19.11 -35.23 -12.91
C PRO A 711 20.43 -34.45 -12.87
N ASN A 712 20.65 -33.53 -13.81
CA ASN A 712 21.86 -32.70 -13.88
C ASN A 712 21.65 -31.28 -13.33
N ALA A 713 20.45 -30.97 -12.83
CA ALA A 713 20.13 -29.64 -12.33
C ALA A 713 20.38 -29.50 -10.83
N SER A 714 20.97 -28.38 -10.42
CA SER A 714 20.82 -27.90 -9.05
C SER A 714 19.45 -27.22 -8.91
N LEU A 715 18.72 -27.59 -7.87
CA LEU A 715 17.37 -27.07 -7.61
C LEU A 715 17.47 -25.99 -6.54
N HIS A 716 17.02 -24.78 -6.87
CA HIS A 716 17.12 -23.61 -5.99
C HIS A 716 15.75 -23.07 -5.62
N THR A 717 15.60 -22.68 -4.35
CA THR A 717 14.36 -22.11 -3.80
C THR A 717 14.61 -20.74 -3.18
N PRO A 718 14.77 -19.68 -3.99
CA PRO A 718 15.05 -18.36 -3.46
C PRO A 718 13.90 -17.76 -2.68
N TYR A 719 14.27 -17.02 -1.63
CA TYR A 719 13.36 -16.24 -0.81
C TYR A 719 13.46 -14.75 -1.14
N GLY A 720 12.32 -14.07 -1.05
CA GLY A 720 12.21 -12.63 -1.16
C GLY A 720 10.76 -12.18 -1.18
N MET A 721 10.57 -10.90 -1.37
CA MET A 721 9.26 -10.25 -1.45
C MET A 721 9.18 -9.32 -2.66
N THR A 722 8.00 -8.76 -2.94
CA THR A 722 7.85 -7.84 -4.07
C THR A 722 8.77 -6.62 -3.93
N GLU A 723 9.15 -6.27 -2.71
CA GLU A 723 10.09 -5.21 -2.33
C GLU A 723 11.56 -5.54 -2.60
N GLY A 724 11.91 -6.81 -2.77
CA GLY A 724 13.26 -7.24 -3.08
C GLY A 724 13.27 -8.75 -3.31
N LEU A 725 13.52 -9.18 -4.54
CA LEU A 725 13.53 -10.59 -4.94
C LEU A 725 14.61 -10.84 -5.99
N PRO A 726 15.48 -11.85 -5.84
CA PRO A 726 15.68 -12.69 -4.63
C PRO A 726 16.51 -11.96 -3.55
N VAL A 727 16.34 -12.30 -2.27
CA VAL A 727 17.18 -11.80 -1.16
C VAL A 727 18.16 -12.88 -0.69
N THR A 728 17.66 -14.10 -0.52
CA THR A 728 18.48 -15.26 -0.18
C THR A 728 18.18 -16.40 -1.13
N ASP A 729 19.10 -17.35 -1.20
CA ASP A 729 18.97 -18.56 -1.99
C ASP A 729 19.42 -19.79 -1.19
N VAL A 730 18.75 -20.91 -1.43
CA VAL A 730 19.11 -22.22 -0.91
C VAL A 730 18.96 -23.26 -2.01
N SER A 731 19.97 -24.10 -2.18
CA SER A 731 19.90 -25.26 -3.08
C SER A 731 19.34 -26.48 -2.36
N PHE A 732 18.86 -27.47 -3.12
CA PHE A 732 18.37 -28.72 -2.55
C PHE A 732 19.49 -29.49 -1.82
N GLU A 733 20.73 -29.41 -2.29
CA GLU A 733 21.89 -29.97 -1.60
C GLU A 733 22.13 -29.28 -0.24
N MET A 734 22.01 -27.96 -0.18
CA MET A 734 22.12 -27.20 1.07
C MET A 734 20.98 -27.54 2.04
N ILE A 735 19.77 -27.77 1.53
CA ILE A 735 18.64 -28.26 2.32
C ILE A 735 18.97 -29.63 2.92
N GLN A 736 19.47 -30.57 2.11
CA GLN A 736 19.87 -31.89 2.59
C GLN A 736 21.00 -31.82 3.63
N GLN A 737 21.96 -30.92 3.42
CA GLN A 737 23.02 -30.65 4.40
C GLN A 737 22.44 -30.12 5.71
N ALA A 738 21.56 -29.12 5.66
CA ALA A 738 20.89 -28.60 6.84
C ALA A 738 20.14 -29.70 7.59
N ILE A 739 19.43 -30.57 6.85
CA ILE A 739 18.77 -31.75 7.43
C ILE A 739 19.77 -32.65 8.15
N SER A 740 20.91 -32.96 7.54
CA SER A 740 21.92 -33.82 8.16
C SER A 740 22.62 -33.22 9.39
N GLU A 741 22.66 -31.89 9.48
CA GLU A 741 23.24 -31.14 10.62
C GLU A 741 22.24 -30.96 11.77
N GLY A 742 20.95 -31.29 11.56
CA GLY A 742 19.89 -31.18 12.55
C GLY A 742 20.14 -32.02 13.80
N ALA A 743 19.68 -31.51 14.96
CA ALA A 743 19.74 -32.26 16.20
C ALA A 743 18.70 -33.38 16.21
N PRO A 744 19.06 -34.62 16.59
CA PRO A 744 18.09 -35.70 16.69
C PRO A 744 17.09 -35.44 17.83
N ASN A 745 15.83 -35.87 17.63
CA ASN A 745 14.82 -35.84 18.69
C ASN A 745 15.10 -36.88 19.78
N SER A 746 14.25 -36.94 20.81
CA SER A 746 14.33 -37.89 21.92
C SER A 746 14.28 -39.37 21.48
N GLN A 747 13.83 -39.65 20.25
CA GLN A 747 13.76 -40.99 19.65
C GLN A 747 14.99 -41.33 18.80
N GLY A 748 15.94 -40.38 18.63
CA GLY A 748 17.16 -40.56 17.86
C GLY A 748 17.01 -40.25 16.36
N ASP A 749 15.83 -39.82 15.91
CA ASP A 749 15.60 -39.42 14.53
C ASP A 749 16.17 -38.03 14.33
N VAL A 750 17.03 -37.86 13.31
CA VAL A 750 17.39 -36.52 12.82
C VAL A 750 16.12 -35.90 12.26
N LEU A 751 15.55 -34.97 13.02
CA LEU A 751 14.36 -34.25 12.57
C LEU A 751 14.69 -33.53 11.29
N ASP A 752 13.71 -33.48 10.39
CA ASP A 752 13.72 -32.45 9.37
C ASP A 752 13.82 -31.10 10.11
N PRO A 753 14.88 -30.30 9.97
CA PRO A 753 15.01 -29.02 10.65
C PRO A 753 13.85 -28.09 10.31
N PHE A 754 13.20 -28.31 9.15
CA PHE A 754 11.95 -27.64 8.81
C PHE A 754 10.84 -27.86 9.84
N ALA A 755 10.85 -28.99 10.56
CA ALA A 755 9.90 -29.27 11.64
C ALA A 755 10.22 -28.53 12.95
N LYS A 756 11.42 -27.94 13.09
CA LYS A 756 11.89 -27.34 14.35
C LYS A 756 12.15 -25.84 14.25
N ASP A 757 12.88 -25.40 13.22
CA ASP A 757 13.50 -24.08 13.16
C ASP A 757 12.84 -23.17 12.09
N GLY A 758 11.80 -23.66 11.41
CA GLY A 758 11.07 -22.97 10.34
C GLY A 758 11.62 -23.30 8.95
N VAL A 759 11.40 -22.43 7.95
CA VAL A 759 11.83 -22.67 6.57
C VAL A 759 13.23 -22.13 6.32
N CYS A 760 14.24 -23.00 6.17
CA CYS A 760 15.56 -22.62 5.67
C CYS A 760 15.46 -22.00 4.28
N VAL A 761 15.97 -20.78 4.15
CA VAL A 761 16.04 -20.02 2.90
C VAL A 761 17.48 -19.65 2.52
N GLY A 762 18.45 -20.27 3.21
CA GLY A 762 19.86 -20.28 2.84
C GLY A 762 20.57 -18.95 3.04
N TYR A 763 21.41 -18.57 2.09
CA TYR A 763 22.37 -17.47 2.23
C TYR A 763 21.96 -16.25 1.40
N PRO A 764 22.38 -15.03 1.79
CA PRO A 764 22.18 -13.84 0.97
C PRO A 764 22.70 -14.02 -0.47
N VAL A 765 21.92 -13.58 -1.45
CA VAL A 765 22.33 -13.57 -2.87
C VAL A 765 23.39 -12.50 -3.13
N TYR A 766 23.96 -12.47 -4.33
CA TYR A 766 24.96 -11.47 -4.72
C TYR A 766 24.48 -10.02 -4.44
N GLY A 767 25.27 -9.29 -3.64
CA GLY A 767 24.99 -7.91 -3.24
C GLY A 767 23.91 -7.75 -2.15
N ALA A 768 23.33 -8.84 -1.66
CA ALA A 768 22.37 -8.79 -0.56
C ALA A 768 23.04 -9.01 0.79
N ALA A 769 22.46 -8.41 1.82
CA ALA A 769 22.82 -8.57 3.22
C ALA A 769 21.57 -8.80 4.06
N VAL A 770 21.71 -9.63 5.09
CA VAL A 770 20.67 -9.95 6.06
C VAL A 770 21.15 -9.59 7.47
N ALA A 771 20.23 -9.10 8.29
CA ALA A 771 20.38 -8.94 9.73
C ALA A 771 19.04 -9.24 10.41
N ILE A 772 19.07 -9.36 11.74
CA ILE A 772 17.89 -9.64 12.56
C ILE A 772 17.70 -8.49 13.56
N ALA A 773 16.48 -7.96 13.66
CA ALA A 773 16.04 -7.11 14.76
C ALA A 773 15.36 -8.00 15.81
N ALA A 774 16.05 -8.30 16.91
CA ALA A 774 15.62 -9.29 17.89
C ALA A 774 14.22 -8.98 18.46
N LEU A 775 13.36 -9.99 18.59
CA LEU A 775 12.07 -9.82 19.25
C LEU A 775 12.26 -9.65 20.76
N GLN A 776 11.60 -8.65 21.33
CA GLN A 776 11.49 -8.46 22.78
C GLN A 776 10.30 -9.27 23.34
N ASP A 777 10.14 -9.31 24.67
CA ASP A 777 9.10 -10.11 25.35
C ASP A 777 7.66 -9.67 25.00
N ASP A 778 7.49 -8.45 24.51
CA ASP A 778 6.22 -7.90 24.01
C ASP A 778 6.01 -8.17 22.50
N GLY A 779 6.94 -8.87 21.85
CA GLY A 779 6.91 -9.17 20.42
C GLY A 779 7.29 -7.98 19.53
N ILE A 780 7.79 -6.88 20.09
CA ILE A 780 8.27 -5.73 19.32
C ILE A 780 9.74 -5.97 18.93
N PRO A 781 10.12 -5.77 17.65
CA PRO A 781 11.52 -5.84 17.24
C PRO A 781 12.37 -4.74 17.90
N ALA A 782 13.56 -5.11 18.36
CA ALA A 782 14.54 -4.17 18.87
C ALA A 782 15.10 -3.25 17.77
N ALA A 783 15.49 -2.03 18.14
CA ALA A 783 16.11 -1.08 17.22
C ALA A 783 17.52 -1.50 16.77
N GLU A 784 18.24 -2.26 17.62
CA GLU A 784 19.57 -2.76 17.27
C GLU A 784 19.49 -4.00 16.38
N THR A 785 20.33 -4.01 15.35
CA THR A 785 20.45 -5.15 14.43
C THR A 785 21.52 -6.13 14.93
N THR A 786 21.30 -7.43 14.75
CA THR A 786 22.23 -8.48 15.10
C THR A 786 22.37 -9.52 13.99
N ARG A 787 23.51 -10.23 13.99
CA ARG A 787 23.75 -11.42 13.17
C ARG A 787 24.10 -12.63 14.03
N LYS A 788 23.85 -12.55 15.34
CA LYS A 788 24.16 -13.63 16.28
C LYS A 788 23.27 -14.85 15.96
N PRO A 789 23.85 -16.05 15.81
CA PRO A 789 23.07 -17.27 15.58
C PRO A 789 22.03 -17.54 16.67
N GLY A 790 20.87 -18.06 16.27
CA GLY A 790 19.77 -18.49 17.15
C GLY A 790 18.98 -17.37 17.80
N VAL A 791 19.20 -16.10 17.42
CA VAL A 791 18.36 -14.99 17.87
C VAL A 791 17.19 -14.82 16.91
N THR A 792 15.97 -15.10 17.38
CA THR A 792 14.74 -14.87 16.62
C THR A 792 14.37 -13.38 16.64
N GLY A 793 14.05 -12.86 15.46
CA GLY A 793 13.74 -11.45 15.28
C GLY A 793 13.08 -11.15 13.95
N GLU A 794 12.71 -9.90 13.71
CA GLU A 794 12.33 -9.45 12.37
C GLU A 794 13.55 -9.53 11.44
N ILE A 795 13.33 -10.08 10.24
CA ILE A 795 14.35 -10.18 9.20
C ILE A 795 14.49 -8.82 8.52
N LEU A 796 15.70 -8.29 8.53
CA LEU A 796 16.08 -7.05 7.87
C LEU A 796 16.96 -7.35 6.66
N VAL A 797 16.71 -6.65 5.55
CA VAL A 797 17.40 -6.90 4.28
C VAL A 797 17.95 -5.62 3.68
N SER A 798 19.13 -5.71 3.07
CA SER A 798 19.73 -4.62 2.30
C SER A 798 20.29 -5.20 1.01
N ALA A 799 19.89 -4.65 -0.14
CA ALA A 799 20.45 -5.02 -1.44
C ALA A 799 20.22 -3.90 -2.47
N PRO A 800 21.03 -3.81 -3.54
CA PRO A 800 20.86 -2.81 -4.61
C PRO A 800 19.50 -2.85 -5.32
N HIS A 801 18.84 -4.01 -5.31
CA HIS A 801 17.53 -4.24 -5.93
C HIS A 801 16.36 -4.22 -4.95
N VAL A 802 16.58 -3.86 -3.68
CA VAL A 802 15.47 -3.49 -2.78
C VAL A 802 14.81 -2.22 -3.32
N LYS A 803 13.48 -2.17 -3.24
CA LYS A 803 12.59 -1.08 -3.71
C LYS A 803 13.13 0.32 -3.40
N ASP A 804 12.68 1.31 -4.17
CA ASP A 804 12.95 2.71 -3.82
C ASP A 804 11.96 3.19 -2.77
N ARG A 805 10.67 2.96 -3.02
CA ARG A 805 9.58 3.36 -2.12
C ARG A 805 8.30 2.59 -2.39
N TYR A 806 7.34 2.67 -1.47
CA TYR A 806 5.95 2.34 -1.76
C TYR A 806 5.21 3.51 -2.45
N ASP A 807 4.39 3.18 -3.45
CA ASP A 807 3.60 4.17 -4.19
C ASP A 807 2.45 4.72 -3.34
N THR A 808 2.55 5.99 -2.94
CA THR A 808 1.53 6.73 -2.15
C THR A 808 1.14 6.06 -0.82
N LEU A 809 2.12 5.41 -0.19
CA LEU A 809 1.97 4.75 1.12
C LEU A 809 3.10 5.21 2.07
N TRP A 810 3.24 6.52 2.28
CA TRP A 810 4.35 7.10 3.04
C TRP A 810 4.56 6.49 4.43
N VAL A 811 3.52 6.35 5.28
CA VAL A 811 3.65 5.69 6.60
C VAL A 811 4.23 4.26 6.50
N THR A 812 3.79 3.48 5.50
CA THR A 812 4.33 2.13 5.27
C THR A 812 5.78 2.17 4.79
N GLU A 813 6.16 3.21 4.05
CA GLU A 813 7.56 3.43 3.69
C GLU A 813 8.40 3.69 4.94
N GLU A 814 8.00 4.65 5.77
CA GLU A 814 8.67 5.03 7.01
C GLU A 814 8.88 3.85 7.96
N GLU A 815 7.82 3.07 8.21
CA GLU A 815 7.91 1.83 9.00
C GLU A 815 8.96 0.88 8.39
N SER A 816 8.93 0.72 7.07
CA SER A 816 9.78 -0.23 6.35
C SER A 816 11.26 0.17 6.27
N ILE A 817 11.60 1.43 6.57
CA ILE A 817 12.97 1.98 6.50
C ILE A 817 13.44 2.57 7.84
N SER A 818 12.68 2.32 8.91
CA SER A 818 12.91 2.90 10.25
C SER A 818 14.31 2.63 10.80
N THR A 819 14.96 1.55 10.34
CA THR A 819 16.40 1.34 10.50
C THR A 819 17.13 1.79 9.21
N PRO A 820 17.91 2.89 9.22
CA PRO A 820 18.60 3.39 8.02
C PRO A 820 19.46 2.32 7.35
N GLY A 821 19.35 2.20 6.02
CA GLY A 821 20.08 1.22 5.21
C GLY A 821 19.46 -0.18 5.15
N TRP A 822 18.47 -0.47 6.00
CA TRP A 822 17.80 -1.75 6.12
C TRP A 822 16.32 -1.66 5.79
N HIS A 823 15.81 -2.62 5.04
CA HIS A 823 14.39 -2.80 4.81
C HIS A 823 13.82 -3.83 5.78
N HIS A 824 12.80 -3.42 6.53
CA HIS A 824 12.00 -4.28 7.40
C HIS A 824 11.04 -5.12 6.56
N THR A 825 11.23 -6.44 6.56
CA THR A 825 10.49 -7.35 5.70
C THR A 825 9.09 -7.71 6.22
N GLY A 826 8.85 -7.50 7.51
CA GLY A 826 7.70 -8.03 8.24
C GLY A 826 7.66 -9.56 8.32
N ASP A 827 8.74 -10.25 7.95
CA ASP A 827 8.96 -11.68 8.20
C ASP A 827 9.85 -11.85 9.44
N VAL A 828 9.64 -12.93 10.20
CA VAL A 828 10.39 -13.27 11.41
C VAL A 828 11.24 -14.50 11.15
N GLY A 829 12.43 -14.52 11.71
CA GLY A 829 13.38 -15.63 11.56
C GLY A 829 14.64 -15.45 12.36
N HIS A 830 15.59 -16.36 12.13
CA HIS A 830 16.91 -16.31 12.75
C HIS A 830 18.00 -16.78 11.76
N LEU A 831 19.25 -16.49 12.10
CA LEU A 831 20.42 -17.09 11.45
C LEU A 831 20.87 -18.32 12.25
N ASP A 832 21.21 -19.42 11.60
CA ASP A 832 21.83 -20.56 12.28
C ASP A 832 23.35 -20.38 12.46
N ALA A 833 24.00 -21.36 13.09
CA ALA A 833 25.45 -21.34 13.34
C ALA A 833 26.30 -21.34 12.06
N SER A 834 25.75 -21.80 10.94
CA SER A 834 26.37 -21.77 9.61
C SER A 834 26.11 -20.45 8.88
N GLY A 835 25.24 -19.58 9.42
CA GLY A 835 24.85 -18.30 8.83
C GLY A 835 23.70 -18.40 7.83
N ARG A 836 23.00 -19.53 7.74
CA ARG A 836 21.78 -19.67 6.91
C ARG A 836 20.61 -19.00 7.60
N LEU A 837 19.76 -18.36 6.82
CA LEU A 837 18.52 -17.74 7.28
C LEU A 837 17.39 -18.78 7.34
N TRP A 838 16.64 -18.76 8.44
CA TRP A 838 15.45 -19.57 8.67
C TRP A 838 14.24 -18.66 8.89
N VAL A 839 13.18 -18.85 8.11
CA VAL A 839 11.94 -18.06 8.19
C VAL A 839 10.93 -18.79 9.06
N GLU A 840 10.52 -18.14 10.14
CA GLU A 840 9.63 -18.69 11.17
C GLU A 840 8.19 -18.16 11.10
N GLY A 841 7.93 -17.17 10.22
CA GLY A 841 6.59 -16.67 9.98
C GLY A 841 6.57 -15.18 9.66
N ARG A 842 5.40 -14.56 9.90
CA ARG A 842 5.18 -13.11 9.74
C ARG A 842 5.16 -12.46 11.11
N LEU A 843 5.73 -11.27 11.23
CA LEU A 843 5.73 -10.49 12.46
C LEU A 843 4.31 -10.28 13.01
N ALA A 844 3.35 -9.97 12.13
CA ALA A 844 1.94 -9.82 12.48
C ALA A 844 1.24 -11.09 12.98
N HIS A 845 1.90 -12.25 12.91
CA HIS A 845 1.36 -13.54 13.36
C HIS A 845 2.17 -14.13 14.52
N VAL A 846 3.09 -13.37 15.11
CA VAL A 846 3.76 -13.75 16.35
C VAL A 846 2.74 -13.87 17.48
N LEU A 847 2.87 -14.90 18.31
CA LEU A 847 1.94 -15.17 19.40
C LEU A 847 2.55 -14.71 20.73
N LEU A 848 1.83 -13.85 21.45
CA LEU A 848 2.19 -13.43 22.80
C LEU A 848 1.52 -14.35 23.82
N THR A 849 2.24 -15.38 24.27
CA THR A 849 1.70 -16.44 25.11
C THR A 849 2.28 -16.43 26.52
N ALA A 850 1.69 -17.19 27.44
CA ALA A 850 2.27 -17.41 28.76
C ALA A 850 3.62 -18.16 28.75
N GLN A 851 3.98 -18.79 27.62
CA GLN A 851 5.29 -19.43 27.39
C GLN A 851 6.33 -18.43 26.85
N GLY A 852 5.93 -17.18 26.63
CA GLY A 852 6.70 -16.16 25.93
C GLY A 852 6.24 -15.95 24.49
N VAL A 853 7.09 -15.30 23.72
CA VAL A 853 6.87 -14.98 22.32
C VAL A 853 7.13 -16.23 21.47
N LEU A 854 6.11 -16.68 20.73
CA LEU A 854 6.18 -17.86 19.87
C LEU A 854 5.99 -17.49 18.40
N THR A 855 6.70 -18.19 17.53
CA THR A 855 6.53 -18.12 16.08
C THR A 855 5.74 -19.34 15.57
N PRO A 856 4.91 -19.17 14.51
CA PRO A 856 3.93 -20.19 14.14
C PRO A 856 4.50 -21.37 13.34
N VAL A 857 5.50 -21.15 12.48
CA VAL A 857 5.82 -22.10 11.39
C VAL A 857 6.36 -23.43 11.90
N ALA A 858 7.22 -23.44 12.93
CA ALA A 858 7.80 -24.67 13.46
C ALA A 858 6.73 -25.66 13.95
N ALA A 859 5.78 -25.20 14.78
CA ALA A 859 4.68 -26.04 15.27
C ALA A 859 3.78 -26.56 14.15
N GLU A 860 3.57 -25.75 13.11
CA GLU A 860 2.77 -26.13 11.95
C GLU A 860 3.45 -27.25 11.15
N GLN A 861 4.73 -27.08 10.82
CA GLN A 861 5.51 -28.07 10.06
C GLN A 861 5.70 -29.37 10.85
N SER A 862 5.96 -29.29 12.16
CA SER A 862 6.02 -30.47 13.04
C SER A 862 4.71 -31.26 13.00
N ALA A 863 3.56 -30.60 13.10
CA ALA A 863 2.27 -31.29 13.03
C ALA A 863 1.99 -31.89 11.64
N GLU A 864 2.41 -31.24 10.56
CA GLU A 864 2.26 -31.70 9.17
C GLU A 864 3.11 -32.94 8.83
N THR A 865 4.03 -33.37 9.71
CA THR A 865 4.72 -34.66 9.59
C THR A 865 3.79 -35.86 9.86
N LEU A 866 2.67 -35.66 10.57
CA LEU A 866 1.69 -36.70 10.85
C LEU A 866 0.79 -36.91 9.63
N ALA A 867 0.63 -38.17 9.20
CA ALA A 867 -0.16 -38.53 8.01
C ALA A 867 -1.64 -38.08 8.12
N GLU A 868 -2.14 -37.92 9.34
CA GLU A 868 -3.48 -37.45 9.65
C GLU A 868 -3.67 -35.94 9.45
N VAL A 869 -2.58 -35.16 9.36
CA VAL A 869 -2.58 -33.70 9.25
C VAL A 869 -2.16 -33.30 7.82
N ARG A 870 -3.08 -32.69 7.08
CA ARG A 870 -2.80 -32.17 5.73
C ARG A 870 -2.18 -30.77 5.78
N ARG A 871 -2.57 -29.97 6.76
CA ARG A 871 -2.10 -28.60 6.97
C ARG A 871 -2.36 -28.19 8.41
N ALA A 872 -1.52 -27.33 8.97
CA ALA A 872 -1.68 -26.79 10.31
C ALA A 872 -1.58 -25.26 10.33
N ALA A 873 -2.19 -24.64 11.35
CA ALA A 873 -2.06 -23.22 11.64
C ALA A 873 -2.00 -23.00 13.15
N LEU A 874 -0.91 -22.42 13.65
CA LEU A 874 -0.78 -22.04 15.05
C LEU A 874 -1.43 -20.67 15.26
N VAL A 875 -2.32 -20.58 16.24
CA VAL A 875 -3.06 -19.35 16.57
C VAL A 875 -3.08 -19.09 18.07
N ALA A 876 -3.07 -17.82 18.45
CA ALA A 876 -3.26 -17.37 19.82
C ALA A 876 -4.77 -17.30 20.14
N VAL A 877 -5.17 -17.79 21.31
CA VAL A 877 -6.52 -17.65 21.84
C VAL A 877 -6.48 -17.09 23.26
N GLY A 878 -7.07 -15.91 23.45
CA GLY A 878 -7.05 -15.19 24.73
C GLY A 878 -6.40 -13.81 24.60
N PRO A 879 -6.25 -13.07 25.70
CA PRO A 879 -5.58 -11.77 25.69
C PRO A 879 -4.07 -11.93 25.50
N ASP A 880 -3.44 -10.95 24.86
CA ASP A 880 -1.99 -10.92 24.63
C ASP A 880 -1.20 -11.03 25.95
N GLY A 881 -0.06 -11.74 25.90
CA GLY A 881 0.79 -12.04 27.05
C GLY A 881 0.28 -13.19 27.92
N ALA A 882 -0.99 -13.58 27.79
CA ALA A 882 -1.56 -14.75 28.47
C ALA A 882 -2.31 -15.68 27.50
N ALA A 883 -2.15 -15.47 26.19
CA ALA A 883 -2.87 -16.24 25.19
C ALA A 883 -2.42 -17.71 25.19
N ALA A 884 -3.36 -18.61 24.96
CA ALA A 884 -3.09 -20.02 24.78
C ALA A 884 -2.70 -20.30 23.32
N ALA A 885 -1.63 -21.07 23.11
CA ALA A 885 -1.27 -21.59 21.80
C ALA A 885 -2.23 -22.73 21.40
N VAL A 886 -2.94 -22.55 20.29
CA VAL A 886 -3.91 -23.51 19.76
C VAL A 886 -3.55 -23.85 18.34
N LEU A 887 -3.54 -25.13 17.99
CA LEU A 887 -3.27 -25.58 16.62
C LEU A 887 -4.58 -25.90 15.91
N VAL A 888 -4.81 -25.28 14.75
CA VAL A 888 -5.95 -25.55 13.89
C VAL A 888 -5.49 -26.35 12.67
N ILE A 889 -6.01 -27.55 12.48
CA ILE A 889 -5.58 -28.49 11.45
C ILE A 889 -6.66 -28.77 10.40
N GLU A 890 -6.21 -28.98 9.17
CA GLU A 890 -6.96 -29.67 8.11
C GLU A 890 -6.59 -31.14 8.20
N ALA A 891 -7.54 -31.99 8.58
CA ALA A 891 -7.28 -33.41 8.65
C ALA A 891 -7.30 -34.06 7.25
N THR A 892 -6.50 -35.11 7.07
CA THR A 892 -6.52 -35.96 5.87
C THR A 892 -7.86 -36.69 5.75
N ASP A 893 -8.41 -37.16 6.88
CA ASP A 893 -9.78 -37.70 6.93
C ASP A 893 -10.83 -36.57 6.90
N ARG A 894 -11.46 -36.41 5.74
CA ARG A 894 -12.52 -35.41 5.52
C ARG A 894 -13.83 -35.72 6.25
N ALA A 895 -13.98 -36.89 6.86
CA ALA A 895 -15.15 -37.24 7.67
C ALA A 895 -15.15 -36.60 9.07
N LEU A 896 -13.99 -36.10 9.54
CA LEU A 896 -13.90 -35.42 10.83
C LEU A 896 -14.76 -34.14 10.87
N LYS A 897 -15.49 -33.97 11.97
CA LYS A 897 -16.31 -32.77 12.20
C LYS A 897 -15.43 -31.58 12.57
N GLN A 898 -15.87 -30.38 12.15
CA GLN A 898 -15.24 -29.14 12.59
C GLN A 898 -15.42 -28.95 14.09
N GLY A 899 -14.39 -28.45 14.78
CA GLY A 899 -14.39 -28.27 16.23
C GLY A 899 -13.17 -28.91 16.88
N GLN A 900 -13.31 -29.54 18.04
CA GLN A 900 -12.19 -30.20 18.71
C GLN A 900 -11.77 -31.49 17.98
N ALA A 901 -10.46 -31.70 17.85
CA ALA A 901 -9.92 -32.95 17.30
C ALA A 901 -10.26 -34.14 18.22
N PRO A 902 -10.49 -35.35 17.67
CA PRO A 902 -10.62 -36.56 18.47
C PRO A 902 -9.43 -36.74 19.42
N LEU A 903 -9.67 -37.26 20.63
CA LEU A 903 -8.66 -37.31 21.71
C LEU A 903 -7.34 -37.94 21.28
N ALA A 904 -7.38 -39.03 20.50
CA ALA A 904 -6.18 -39.71 20.02
C ALA A 904 -5.35 -38.82 19.08
N LEU A 905 -5.99 -38.19 18.09
CA LEU A 905 -5.34 -37.27 17.16
C LEU A 905 -4.81 -36.03 17.88
N SER A 906 -5.61 -35.45 18.77
CA SER A 906 -5.20 -34.31 19.60
C SER A 906 -3.97 -34.64 20.43
N ARG A 907 -3.93 -35.81 21.08
CA ARG A 907 -2.76 -36.26 21.84
C ARG A 907 -1.52 -36.41 20.96
N ALA A 908 -1.64 -37.13 19.84
CA ALA A 908 -0.52 -37.37 18.91
C ALA A 908 0.08 -36.05 18.39
N VAL A 909 -0.77 -35.10 17.99
CA VAL A 909 -0.34 -33.78 17.52
C VAL A 909 0.36 -32.98 18.63
N ARG A 910 -0.21 -32.97 19.85
CA ARG A 910 0.38 -32.24 20.98
C ARG A 910 1.72 -32.83 21.42
N GLU A 911 1.84 -34.15 21.47
CA GLU A 911 3.07 -34.85 21.80
C GLU A 911 4.15 -34.55 20.75
N ARG A 912 3.83 -34.70 19.46
CA ARG A 912 4.75 -34.40 18.34
C ARG A 912 5.26 -32.96 18.39
N VAL A 913 4.36 -31.97 18.48
CA VAL A 913 4.75 -30.55 18.50
C VAL A 913 5.60 -30.22 19.73
N LYS A 914 5.25 -30.75 20.91
CA LYS A 914 6.02 -30.53 22.13
C LYS A 914 7.42 -31.15 22.05
N GLU A 915 7.53 -32.35 21.50
CA GLU A 915 8.82 -33.04 21.34
C GLU A 915 9.76 -32.31 20.37
N ASP A 916 9.22 -31.84 19.24
CA ASP A 916 10.04 -31.24 18.18
C ASP A 916 10.41 -29.78 18.50
N THR A 917 9.48 -29.01 19.08
CA THR A 917 9.59 -27.54 19.18
C THR A 917 9.62 -27.01 20.62
N GLY A 918 9.24 -27.84 21.61
CA GLY A 918 9.02 -27.41 22.99
C GLY A 918 7.70 -26.65 23.22
N ILE A 919 6.93 -26.33 22.17
CA ILE A 919 5.67 -25.58 22.30
C ILE A 919 4.58 -26.45 22.93
N GLU A 920 3.99 -25.97 24.02
CA GLU A 920 2.86 -26.64 24.65
C GLU A 920 1.53 -26.10 24.08
N LEU A 921 0.89 -26.93 23.27
CA LEU A 921 -0.44 -26.64 22.73
C LEU A 921 -1.53 -26.86 23.79
N ALA A 922 -2.41 -25.87 23.95
CA ALA A 922 -3.59 -25.96 24.81
C ALA A 922 -4.70 -26.81 24.18
N ALA A 923 -4.86 -26.74 22.86
CA ALA A 923 -5.88 -27.50 22.13
C ALA A 923 -5.47 -27.74 20.67
N VAL A 924 -6.08 -28.76 20.07
CA VAL A 924 -6.02 -29.05 18.63
C VAL A 924 -7.44 -29.04 18.08
N LEU A 925 -7.70 -28.18 17.10
CA LEU A 925 -9.00 -28.00 16.46
C LEU A 925 -8.94 -28.46 15.01
N VAL A 926 -10.04 -28.99 14.49
CA VAL A 926 -10.18 -29.43 13.09
C VAL A 926 -11.05 -28.44 12.33
N VAL A 927 -10.59 -28.04 11.15
CA VAL A 927 -11.37 -27.34 10.12
C VAL A 927 -11.47 -28.19 8.86
N ARG A 928 -12.47 -27.91 8.03
CA ARG A 928 -12.57 -28.57 6.71
C ARG A 928 -11.52 -28.06 5.74
N GLU A 929 -11.30 -26.74 5.78
CA GLU A 929 -10.38 -26.03 4.92
C GLU A 929 -9.92 -24.76 5.64
N HIS A 930 -8.61 -24.49 5.61
CA HIS A 930 -8.00 -23.26 6.06
C HIS A 930 -8.33 -22.15 5.06
N PRO A 931 -8.69 -20.95 5.55
CA PRO A 931 -8.72 -19.78 4.69
C PRO A 931 -7.28 -19.48 4.23
N THR A 932 -7.03 -19.50 2.92
CA THR A 932 -5.72 -19.14 2.35
C THR A 932 -5.83 -18.15 1.19
N ASP A 933 -4.68 -17.61 0.74
CA ASP A 933 -4.64 -16.71 -0.41
C ASP A 933 -5.04 -17.40 -1.72
N ILE A 934 -5.70 -16.64 -2.61
CA ILE A 934 -6.21 -17.15 -3.88
C ILE A 934 -5.09 -17.49 -4.87
N ARG A 935 -3.91 -16.85 -4.75
CA ARG A 935 -2.84 -16.91 -5.76
C ARG A 935 -2.05 -18.22 -5.70
N HIS A 936 -1.70 -18.67 -4.51
CA HIS A 936 -0.90 -19.89 -4.32
C HIS A 936 -1.59 -20.94 -3.45
N ASN A 937 -2.72 -20.62 -2.81
CA ASN A 937 -3.40 -21.48 -1.84
C ASN A 937 -2.46 -21.92 -0.70
N SER A 938 -1.58 -21.01 -0.25
CA SER A 938 -0.46 -21.33 0.65
C SER A 938 -0.38 -20.41 1.86
N LYS A 939 -0.77 -19.14 1.76
CA LYS A 939 -0.71 -18.17 2.87
C LYS A 939 -2.00 -18.22 3.68
N ILE A 940 -1.92 -18.74 4.90
CA ILE A 940 -3.05 -18.93 5.83
C ILE A 940 -3.49 -17.60 6.47
N ASP A 941 -4.81 -17.34 6.49
CA ASP A 941 -5.43 -16.26 7.28
C ASP A 941 -5.59 -16.69 8.75
N ARG A 942 -4.52 -16.50 9.52
CA ARG A 942 -4.44 -16.89 10.94
C ARG A 942 -5.35 -16.04 11.83
N THR A 943 -5.62 -14.78 11.46
CA THR A 943 -6.52 -13.91 12.21
C THR A 943 -7.94 -14.44 12.19
N ALA A 944 -8.44 -14.87 11.01
CA ALA A 944 -9.75 -15.49 10.90
C ALA A 944 -9.84 -16.80 11.71
N LEU A 945 -8.78 -17.60 11.71
CA LEU A 945 -8.71 -18.86 12.46
C LEU A 945 -8.63 -18.65 13.96
N SER A 946 -7.87 -17.67 14.45
CA SER A 946 -7.82 -17.28 15.86
C SER A 946 -9.21 -16.87 16.37
N ALA A 947 -9.90 -15.99 15.63
CA ALA A 947 -11.26 -15.54 15.98
C ALA A 947 -12.29 -16.68 15.95
N TRP A 948 -12.13 -17.64 15.04
CA TRP A 948 -12.96 -18.85 14.99
C TRP A 948 -12.65 -19.78 16.17
N ALA A 949 -11.37 -20.05 16.44
CA ALA A 949 -10.93 -20.92 17.53
C ALA A 949 -11.41 -20.39 18.89
N GLN A 950 -11.38 -19.07 19.10
CA GLN A 950 -11.91 -18.43 20.31
C GLN A 950 -13.41 -18.70 20.50
N LYS A 951 -14.20 -18.65 19.43
CA LYS A 951 -15.65 -18.95 19.49
C LYS A 951 -15.91 -20.42 19.81
N VAL A 952 -15.19 -21.32 19.14
CA VAL A 952 -15.30 -22.77 19.34
C VAL A 952 -14.98 -23.15 20.79
N LEU A 953 -13.88 -22.60 21.33
CA LEU A 953 -13.46 -22.87 22.71
C LEU A 953 -14.35 -22.19 23.75
N ALA A 954 -15.08 -21.14 23.37
CA ALA A 954 -16.13 -20.53 24.20
C ALA A 954 -17.49 -21.28 24.15
N GLY A 955 -17.60 -22.37 23.36
CA GLY A 955 -18.80 -23.22 23.30
C GLY A 955 -19.85 -22.81 22.27
N ALA A 956 -19.47 -22.05 21.24
CA ALA A 956 -20.35 -21.62 20.15
C ALA A 956 -20.56 -22.66 19.03
#